data_AF-A0A9D8JQA9-F1
#
_entry.id   AF-A0A9D8JQA9-F1
#
_cell.length_a   1.000
_cell.length_b   1.000
_cell.length_c   1.000
_cell.angle_alpha   90.00
_cell.angle_beta   90.00
_cell.angle_gamma   90.00
#
_symmetry.space_group_name_H-M   'P 1'
#
loop_
_entity.id
_entity.type
_entity.pdbx_description
1 polymer ?
#
loop_
_entity_poly.entity_id
_entity_poly.type
_entity_poly.pdbx_seq_one_letter_code
_entity_poly.pdbx_strand_id
1 'polypeptide(L)'
;MIIVRRILAVLLAVIFIALFTVSLVLSRVNGTIGSPDFISKQLRDANVYTWIYDDLAPAAIEEAQTDNADLKIDLTKISPDLIAVTRALLPPDWLRQYTEETLDQTIPYFFGREDHFEIVVPLKDRLRDSIPTVKAALKSDRIAAAIYDDVVTDMVDEALKDKTIPFGLTFTTAEIVETIKKIAPPDYVQGQMANAADAVFPYLAGDKETFVVRVDLSSRADPAAREVKALIAKKDLTTFVFDQVIAPTVRSSIGTNLRVPFNLVVTSADVDRIIRETLPRDWVQLQVNNLVDESVNYLVGKKPSFSLTIPLADRQQAALDSVGRLMDQKLADAYTSARLCTAQEIATLNPLTFVNTGIPCRYPNFSIEQVKALAGLVNYQAEVARIVDNALPNSYVFSEADLRRAFGADQSQQFDDLRRYLTTGVDFDQADFEEIIAKDDYTGRTPWDQLSAAAKKQEVERSETVKDFRKLRDRIKRNFTYTDADYRRFLDDRTNADFTSSDLDDARDALGMIGLWKWIFLGSLVILVLVGLLGGRRNWSKMLWSASVLFVAALLILIAAKPIWNAQAGDRAARELQEEIDKSDTTKLERVIMTKGKEIAVSSLDDAGGKVVLVGVLSLVISVAAGTAALVVLQRRDRPKGPKPPEASPAAK
;
A
#
# COMPACT_ATOMS: atom_id res chain seq x y z
N MET A 1 3.20 65.62 -58.39
CA MET A 1 2.21 65.25 -57.35
C MET A 1 1.67 63.83 -57.44
N ILE A 2 1.19 63.34 -58.59
CA ILE A 2 0.56 62.00 -58.70
C ILE A 2 1.53 60.85 -58.39
N ILE A 3 2.80 60.95 -58.81
CA ILE A 3 3.83 59.94 -58.59
C ILE A 3 4.15 59.81 -57.09
N VAL A 4 4.36 60.94 -56.40
CA VAL A 4 4.61 61.00 -54.95
C VAL A 4 3.46 60.36 -54.15
N ARG A 5 2.21 60.63 -54.53
CA ARG A 5 1.02 60.05 -53.87
C ARG A 5 0.95 58.53 -54.01
N ARG A 6 1.37 57.99 -55.16
CA ARG A 6 1.39 56.55 -55.42
C ARG A 6 2.56 55.85 -54.72
N ILE A 7 3.74 56.48 -54.67
CA ILE A 7 4.89 55.98 -53.90
C ILE A 7 4.52 55.89 -52.41
N LEU A 8 3.86 56.92 -51.87
CA LEU A 8 3.37 56.94 -50.50
C LEU A 8 2.32 55.84 -50.24
N ALA A 9 1.40 55.62 -51.18
CA ALA A 9 0.39 54.56 -51.07
C ALA A 9 1.02 53.16 -51.06
N VAL A 10 2.07 52.92 -51.86
CA VAL A 10 2.79 51.64 -51.87
C VAL A 10 3.57 51.43 -50.58
N LEU A 11 4.24 52.47 -50.05
CA LEU A 11 4.93 52.40 -48.77
C LEU A 11 3.97 52.09 -47.62
N LEU A 12 2.82 52.77 -47.58
CA LEU A 12 1.76 52.50 -46.61
C LEU A 12 1.14 51.10 -46.79
N ALA A 13 1.06 50.59 -48.02
CA ALA A 13 0.57 49.24 -48.28
C ALA A 13 1.52 48.17 -47.71
N VAL A 14 2.84 48.36 -47.83
CA VAL A 14 3.84 47.46 -47.23
C VAL A 14 3.75 47.49 -45.70
N ILE A 15 3.67 48.69 -45.11
CA ILE A 15 3.49 48.85 -43.66
C ILE A 15 2.19 48.20 -43.20
N PHE A 16 1.09 48.41 -43.93
CA PHE A 16 -0.19 47.77 -43.66
C PHE A 16 -0.06 46.24 -43.69
N ILE A 17 0.51 45.67 -44.75
CA ILE A 17 0.65 44.22 -44.89
C ILE A 17 1.40 43.64 -43.69
N ALA A 18 2.52 44.26 -43.29
CA ALA A 18 3.30 43.82 -42.14
C ALA A 18 2.52 43.92 -40.82
N LEU A 19 1.98 45.11 -40.50
CA LEU A 19 1.24 45.34 -39.26
C LEU A 19 -0.03 44.51 -39.16
N PHE A 20 -0.80 44.41 -40.25
CA PHE A 20 -2.03 43.62 -40.32
C PHE A 20 -1.73 42.14 -40.12
N THR A 21 -0.70 41.61 -40.78
CA THR A 21 -0.32 40.20 -40.64
C THR A 21 0.13 39.88 -39.21
N VAL A 22 1.04 40.67 -38.65
CA VAL A 22 1.54 40.47 -37.28
C VAL A 22 0.41 40.61 -36.26
N SER A 23 -0.41 41.66 -36.38
CA SER A 23 -1.53 41.91 -35.47
C SER A 23 -2.57 40.80 -35.52
N LEU A 24 -2.84 40.24 -36.70
CA LEU A 24 -3.82 39.18 -36.89
C LEU A 24 -3.30 37.85 -36.32
N VAL A 25 -2.03 37.50 -36.58
CA VAL A 25 -1.40 36.31 -36.00
C VAL A 25 -1.39 36.40 -34.47
N LEU A 26 -0.87 37.50 -33.90
CA LEU A 26 -0.81 37.69 -32.45
C LEU A 26 -2.19 37.70 -31.79
N SER A 27 -3.17 38.37 -32.40
CA SER A 27 -4.54 38.37 -31.88
C SER A 27 -5.17 36.98 -31.90
N ARG A 28 -4.83 36.13 -32.87
CA ARG A 28 -5.38 34.77 -32.98
C ARG A 28 -4.68 33.77 -32.09
N VAL A 29 -3.36 33.87 -31.97
CA VAL A 29 -2.58 33.09 -31.02
C VAL A 29 -3.07 33.39 -29.60
N ASN A 30 -3.21 34.67 -29.21
CA ASN A 30 -3.73 35.05 -27.91
C ASN A 30 -5.17 34.57 -27.67
N GLY A 31 -6.07 34.79 -28.64
CA GLY A 31 -7.46 34.35 -28.54
C GLY A 31 -7.68 32.83 -28.61
N THR A 32 -6.66 32.06 -29.00
CA THR A 32 -6.71 30.60 -29.07
C THR A 32 -6.00 29.99 -27.87
N ILE A 33 -4.69 30.22 -27.73
CA ILE A 33 -3.86 29.64 -26.67
C ILE A 33 -4.26 30.20 -25.30
N GLY A 34 -4.66 31.48 -25.22
CA GLY A 34 -5.17 32.09 -24.01
C GLY A 34 -6.64 31.80 -23.71
N SER A 35 -7.29 30.87 -24.41
CA SER A 35 -8.65 30.46 -24.09
C SER A 35 -8.64 29.18 -23.24
N PRO A 36 -9.31 29.16 -22.06
CA PRO A 36 -9.45 27.96 -21.25
C PRO A 36 -10.01 26.77 -22.07
N ASP A 37 -11.04 27.02 -22.88
CA ASP A 37 -11.66 26.02 -23.77
C ASP A 37 -10.67 25.31 -24.69
N PHE A 38 -9.68 26.04 -25.22
CA PHE A 38 -8.66 25.46 -26.08
C PHE A 38 -7.75 24.53 -25.30
N ILE A 39 -7.24 24.95 -24.14
CA ILE A 39 -6.37 24.12 -23.31
C ILE A 39 -7.14 22.89 -22.81
N SER A 40 -8.37 23.06 -22.33
CA SER A 40 -9.26 21.96 -21.93
C SER A 40 -9.48 20.97 -23.08
N LYS A 41 -9.70 21.45 -24.31
CA LYS A 41 -9.79 20.59 -25.50
C LYS A 41 -8.48 19.83 -25.75
N GLN A 42 -7.32 20.48 -25.67
CA GLN A 42 -6.03 19.81 -25.88
C GLN A 42 -5.75 18.73 -24.84
N LEU A 43 -6.10 18.95 -23.57
CA LEU A 43 -5.99 17.93 -22.52
C LEU A 43 -6.91 16.73 -22.77
N ARG A 44 -8.13 16.97 -23.29
CA ARG A 44 -9.07 15.90 -23.69
C ARG A 44 -8.60 15.14 -24.91
N ASP A 45 -8.18 15.84 -25.97
CA ASP A 45 -7.72 15.23 -27.22
C ASP A 45 -6.45 14.39 -26.99
N ALA A 46 -5.57 14.85 -26.09
CA ALA A 46 -4.43 14.07 -25.62
C ALA A 46 -4.79 13.01 -24.55
N ASN A 47 -6.07 12.82 -24.20
CA ASN A 47 -6.51 11.83 -23.22
C ASN A 47 -5.76 11.88 -21.87
N VAL A 48 -5.40 13.08 -21.39
CA VAL A 48 -4.53 13.28 -20.22
C VAL A 48 -5.13 12.64 -18.96
N TYR A 49 -6.44 12.79 -18.76
CA TYR A 49 -7.12 12.30 -17.57
C TYR A 49 -7.12 10.77 -17.44
N THR A 50 -7.02 10.05 -18.55
CA THR A 50 -6.89 8.58 -18.53
C THR A 50 -5.41 8.18 -18.45
N TRP A 51 -4.55 8.88 -19.20
CA TRP A 51 -3.09 8.69 -19.22
C TRP A 51 -2.45 8.78 -17.83
N ILE A 52 -2.96 9.65 -16.94
CA ILE A 52 -2.50 9.74 -15.54
C ILE A 52 -2.54 8.38 -14.84
N TYR A 53 -3.51 7.53 -15.16
CA TYR A 53 -3.67 6.24 -14.51
C TYR A 53 -3.08 5.08 -15.30
N ASP A 54 -3.04 5.19 -16.63
CA ASP A 54 -2.57 4.11 -17.51
C ASP A 54 -1.06 4.10 -17.67
N ASP A 55 -0.40 5.26 -17.61
CA ASP A 55 1.04 5.40 -17.87
C ASP A 55 1.78 6.07 -16.72
N LEU A 56 1.25 7.18 -16.17
CA LEU A 56 1.93 7.95 -15.14
C LEU A 56 1.93 7.22 -13.78
N ALA A 57 0.77 6.75 -13.32
CA ALA A 57 0.66 6.06 -12.04
C ALA A 57 1.50 4.77 -11.96
N PRO A 58 1.54 3.88 -12.98
CA PRO A 58 2.46 2.76 -12.98
C PRO A 58 3.93 3.18 -12.86
N ALA A 59 4.35 4.20 -13.61
CA ALA A 59 5.72 4.71 -13.56
C ALA A 59 6.07 5.26 -12.17
N ALA A 60 5.14 5.99 -11.53
CA ALA A 60 5.31 6.50 -10.18
C ALA A 60 5.40 5.39 -9.12
N ILE A 61 4.61 4.32 -9.26
CA ILE A 61 4.65 3.17 -8.35
C ILE A 61 5.99 2.42 -8.46
N GLU A 62 6.49 2.25 -9.69
CA GLU A 62 7.79 1.60 -9.94
C GLU A 62 8.97 2.41 -9.39
N GLU A 63 8.91 3.74 -9.52
CA GLU A 63 9.88 4.65 -8.92
C GLU A 63 9.82 4.61 -7.39
N ALA A 64 8.62 4.67 -6.81
CA ALA A 64 8.44 4.57 -5.37
C ALA A 64 8.95 3.23 -4.80
N GLN A 65 8.76 2.12 -5.52
CA GLN A 65 9.33 0.82 -5.14
C GLN A 65 10.86 0.82 -5.20
N THR A 66 11.43 1.48 -6.21
CA THR A 66 12.88 1.57 -6.39
C THR A 66 13.53 2.40 -5.29
N ASP A 67 12.91 3.52 -4.93
CA ASP A 67 13.37 4.42 -3.87
C ASP A 67 13.20 3.81 -2.48
N ASN A 68 12.24 2.89 -2.30
CA ASN A 68 11.92 2.23 -1.04
C ASN A 68 12.05 0.71 -1.17
N ALA A 69 13.23 0.24 -1.59
CA ALA A 69 13.51 -1.17 -1.81
C ALA A 69 13.28 -2.06 -0.58
N ASP A 70 13.31 -1.49 0.63
CA ASP A 70 13.09 -2.18 1.91
C ASP A 70 11.60 -2.34 2.29
N LEU A 71 10.67 -1.87 1.45
CA LEU A 71 9.24 -2.10 1.66
C LEU A 71 8.94 -3.60 1.69
N LYS A 72 8.29 -4.05 2.77
CA LYS A 72 7.86 -5.44 2.93
C LYS A 72 6.79 -5.90 1.93
N ILE A 73 6.16 -4.97 1.22
CA ILE A 73 5.18 -5.29 0.18
C ILE A 73 5.76 -4.77 -1.13
N ASP A 74 5.87 -5.66 -2.11
CA ASP A 74 6.22 -5.26 -3.47
C ASP A 74 5.03 -4.50 -4.10
N LEU A 75 5.15 -3.18 -4.18
CA LEU A 75 4.13 -2.29 -4.72
C LEU A 75 3.83 -2.60 -6.19
N THR A 76 4.77 -3.19 -6.93
CA THR A 76 4.56 -3.53 -8.35
C THR A 76 3.57 -4.69 -8.50
N LYS A 77 3.52 -5.63 -7.55
CA LYS A 77 2.54 -6.75 -7.55
C LYS A 77 1.10 -6.27 -7.33
N ILE A 78 0.92 -5.19 -6.58
CA ILE A 78 -0.39 -4.61 -6.25
C ILE A 78 -0.69 -3.32 -7.03
N SER A 79 0.16 -2.94 -7.99
CA SER A 79 0.04 -1.71 -8.78
C SER A 79 -1.36 -1.50 -9.40
N PRO A 80 -2.00 -2.51 -10.02
CA PRO A 80 -3.35 -2.35 -10.57
C PRO A 80 -4.39 -1.96 -9.50
N ASP A 81 -4.22 -2.44 -8.27
CA ASP A 81 -5.14 -2.22 -7.17
C ASP A 81 -4.90 -0.85 -6.51
N LEU A 82 -3.64 -0.41 -6.39
CA LEU A 82 -3.29 0.96 -6.01
C LEU A 82 -3.87 1.98 -7.01
N ILE A 83 -3.79 1.69 -8.31
CA ILE A 83 -4.40 2.51 -9.36
C ILE A 83 -5.92 2.50 -9.23
N ALA A 84 -6.54 1.35 -8.94
CA ALA A 84 -7.98 1.26 -8.73
C ALA A 84 -8.44 2.09 -7.52
N VAL A 85 -7.69 2.04 -6.40
CA VAL A 85 -7.94 2.89 -5.22
C VAL A 85 -7.77 4.37 -5.58
N THR A 86 -6.73 4.73 -6.34
CA THR A 86 -6.49 6.11 -6.77
C THR A 86 -7.60 6.60 -7.70
N ARG A 87 -8.06 5.78 -8.65
CA ARG A 87 -9.22 6.07 -9.51
C ARG A 87 -10.52 6.20 -8.71
N ALA A 88 -10.68 5.43 -7.64
CA ALA A 88 -11.82 5.55 -6.74
C ALA A 88 -11.77 6.86 -5.94
N LEU A 89 -10.59 7.26 -5.46
CA LEU A 89 -10.35 8.52 -4.75
C LEU A 89 -10.51 9.73 -5.68
N LEU A 90 -9.97 9.65 -6.89
CA LEU A 90 -9.97 10.72 -7.89
C LEU A 90 -10.38 10.07 -9.21
N PRO A 91 -11.66 10.11 -9.62
CA PRO A 91 -12.09 9.57 -10.90
C PRO A 91 -11.63 10.46 -12.05
N PRO A 92 -11.34 9.90 -13.24
CA PRO A 92 -10.94 10.69 -14.41
C PRO A 92 -11.93 11.81 -14.76
N ASP A 93 -13.25 11.55 -14.65
CA ASP A 93 -14.28 12.55 -14.93
C ASP A 93 -14.27 13.70 -13.92
N TRP A 94 -14.02 13.40 -12.64
CA TRP A 94 -13.91 14.41 -11.59
C TRP A 94 -12.66 15.26 -11.77
N LEU A 95 -11.51 14.62 -12.03
CA LEU A 95 -10.26 15.33 -12.35
C LEU A 95 -10.44 16.22 -13.57
N ARG A 96 -11.11 15.72 -14.61
CA ARG A 96 -11.42 16.52 -15.80
C ARG A 96 -12.23 17.75 -15.45
N GLN A 97 -13.39 17.56 -14.84
CA GLN A 97 -14.27 18.67 -14.51
C GLN A 97 -13.54 19.72 -13.68
N TYR A 98 -12.85 19.28 -12.62
CA TYR A 98 -12.18 20.19 -11.71
C TYR A 98 -10.97 20.90 -12.35
N THR A 99 -10.19 20.19 -13.17
CA THR A 99 -9.07 20.80 -13.92
C THR A 99 -9.57 21.84 -14.91
N GLU A 100 -10.63 21.54 -15.65
CA GLU A 100 -11.20 22.47 -16.62
C GLU A 100 -11.81 23.71 -15.94
N GLU A 101 -12.51 23.54 -14.81
CA GLU A 101 -12.99 24.66 -13.97
C GLU A 101 -11.82 25.50 -13.42
N THR A 102 -10.71 24.87 -13.08
CA THR A 102 -9.49 25.55 -12.61
C THR A 102 -8.81 26.34 -13.73
N LEU A 103 -8.85 25.84 -14.97
CA LEU A 103 -8.30 26.55 -16.13
C LEU A 103 -9.06 27.84 -16.42
N ASP A 104 -10.37 27.90 -16.13
CA ASP A 104 -11.17 29.12 -16.28
C ASP A 104 -10.69 30.26 -15.38
N GLN A 105 -10.03 29.96 -14.25
CA GLN A 105 -9.50 30.96 -13.32
C GLN A 105 -8.01 31.22 -13.54
N THR A 106 -7.23 30.17 -13.80
CA THR A 106 -5.76 30.29 -13.92
C THR A 106 -5.31 30.88 -15.26
N ILE A 107 -5.94 30.53 -16.37
CA ILE A 107 -5.54 31.03 -17.69
C ILE A 107 -5.76 32.55 -17.83
N PRO A 108 -6.86 33.17 -17.36
CA PRO A 108 -6.96 34.63 -17.31
C PRO A 108 -5.83 35.31 -16.54
N TYR A 109 -5.42 34.75 -15.39
CA TYR A 109 -4.32 35.26 -14.59
C TYR A 109 -2.99 35.27 -15.37
N PHE A 110 -2.60 34.13 -15.97
CA PHE A 110 -1.33 34.03 -16.73
C PHE A 110 -1.29 34.93 -17.96
N PHE A 111 -2.43 35.29 -18.51
CA PHE A 111 -2.55 36.20 -19.66
C PHE A 111 -2.77 37.67 -19.25
N GLY A 112 -2.60 38.02 -17.97
CA GLY A 112 -2.70 39.39 -17.47
C GLY A 112 -4.13 39.97 -17.55
N ARG A 113 -5.16 39.12 -17.58
CA ARG A 113 -6.57 39.55 -17.58
C ARG A 113 -7.16 39.59 -16.18
N GLU A 114 -6.61 38.81 -15.26
CA GLU A 114 -6.96 38.79 -13.85
C GLU A 114 -5.68 38.91 -13.00
N ASP A 115 -5.80 39.58 -11.85
CA ASP A 115 -4.66 39.89 -10.98
C ASP A 115 -4.37 38.77 -9.97
N HIS A 116 -5.35 37.90 -9.69
CA HIS A 116 -5.29 36.84 -8.68
C HIS A 116 -5.99 35.58 -9.19
N PHE A 117 -5.65 34.43 -8.62
CA PHE A 117 -6.43 33.20 -8.78
C PHE A 117 -6.45 32.43 -7.45
N GLU A 118 -7.50 31.65 -7.21
CA GLU A 118 -7.63 30.81 -6.02
C GLU A 118 -8.23 29.46 -6.40
N ILE A 119 -7.41 28.41 -6.34
CA ILE A 119 -7.83 27.03 -6.61
C ILE A 119 -8.22 26.37 -5.30
N VAL A 120 -9.50 26.01 -5.13
CA VAL A 120 -10.01 25.33 -3.92
C VAL A 120 -10.42 23.91 -4.24
N VAL A 121 -9.57 22.92 -3.96
CA VAL A 121 -9.82 21.50 -4.24
C VAL A 121 -10.61 20.89 -3.09
N PRO A 122 -11.87 20.46 -3.30
CA PRO A 122 -12.75 19.96 -2.23
C PRO A 122 -12.41 18.52 -1.81
N LEU A 123 -11.16 18.30 -1.36
CA LEU A 123 -10.64 16.99 -0.98
C LEU A 123 -11.41 16.35 0.16
N LYS A 124 -11.96 17.15 1.09
CA LYS A 124 -12.74 16.64 2.23
C LYS A 124 -13.97 15.85 1.78
N ASP A 125 -14.81 16.49 0.97
CA ASP A 125 -16.06 15.89 0.52
C ASP A 125 -15.78 14.79 -0.51
N ARG A 126 -14.77 14.99 -1.38
CA ARG A 126 -14.30 13.94 -2.29
C ARG A 126 -13.87 12.67 -1.55
N LEU A 127 -13.10 12.81 -0.47
CA LEU A 127 -12.67 11.67 0.34
C LEU A 127 -13.86 10.94 0.96
N ARG A 128 -14.82 11.67 1.54
CA ARG A 128 -16.05 11.09 2.13
C ARG A 128 -16.86 10.30 1.09
N ASP A 129 -17.10 10.90 -0.06
CA ASP A 129 -17.91 10.29 -1.13
C ASP A 129 -17.22 9.08 -1.76
N SER A 130 -15.88 9.03 -1.70
CA SER A 130 -15.09 7.94 -2.26
C SER A 130 -15.03 6.68 -1.39
N ILE A 131 -15.38 6.75 -0.10
CA ILE A 131 -15.23 5.62 0.85
C ILE A 131 -15.83 4.32 0.31
N PRO A 132 -17.09 4.28 -0.20
CA PRO A 132 -17.66 3.02 -0.69
C PRO A 132 -16.88 2.43 -1.88
N THR A 133 -16.43 3.27 -2.81
CA THR A 133 -15.70 2.84 -4.01
C THR A 133 -14.27 2.41 -3.67
N VAL A 134 -13.62 3.10 -2.73
CA VAL A 134 -12.29 2.69 -2.23
C VAL A 134 -12.39 1.36 -1.50
N LYS A 135 -13.41 1.16 -0.65
CA LYS A 135 -13.64 -0.13 0.01
C LYS A 135 -13.85 -1.26 -1.00
N ALA A 136 -14.53 -0.99 -2.11
CA ALA A 136 -14.68 -1.97 -3.19
C ALA A 136 -13.32 -2.28 -3.85
N ALA A 137 -12.49 -1.27 -4.11
CA ALA A 137 -11.14 -1.45 -4.67
C ALA A 137 -10.18 -2.19 -3.72
N LEU A 138 -10.31 -1.99 -2.40
CA LEU A 138 -9.51 -2.67 -1.38
C LEU A 138 -9.86 -4.16 -1.22
N LYS A 139 -11.02 -4.61 -1.71
CA LYS A 139 -11.42 -6.04 -1.72
C LYS A 139 -10.75 -6.82 -2.86
N SER A 140 -9.48 -6.55 -3.10
CA SER A 140 -8.70 -7.22 -4.14
C SER A 140 -8.04 -8.48 -3.59
N ASP A 141 -8.11 -9.57 -4.37
CA ASP A 141 -7.39 -10.80 -4.08
C ASP A 141 -5.87 -10.60 -4.18
N ARG A 142 -5.38 -9.66 -5.01
CA ARG A 142 -3.94 -9.39 -5.12
C ARG A 142 -3.38 -8.73 -3.87
N ILE A 143 -4.12 -7.80 -3.27
CA ILE A 143 -3.72 -7.16 -2.00
C ILE A 143 -3.62 -8.24 -0.91
N ALA A 144 -4.65 -9.08 -0.80
CA ALA A 144 -4.63 -10.18 0.18
C ALA A 144 -3.48 -11.16 -0.08
N ALA A 145 -3.21 -11.51 -1.34
CA ALA A 145 -2.08 -12.37 -1.71
C ALA A 145 -0.73 -11.74 -1.35
N ALA A 146 -0.50 -10.46 -1.66
CA ALA A 146 0.75 -9.76 -1.34
C ALA A 146 1.00 -9.67 0.17
N ILE A 147 -0.05 -9.42 0.98
CA ILE A 147 0.05 -9.47 2.45
C ILE A 147 0.52 -10.85 2.90
N TYR A 148 -0.05 -11.91 2.34
CA TYR A 148 0.34 -13.26 2.73
C TYR A 148 1.75 -13.62 2.30
N ASP A 149 2.05 -13.38 1.03
CA ASP A 149 3.24 -13.89 0.39
C ASP A 149 4.48 -13.11 0.83
N ASP A 150 4.34 -11.81 1.08
CA ASP A 150 5.45 -10.95 1.48
C ASP A 150 5.43 -10.68 3.00
N VAL A 151 4.34 -10.11 3.55
CA VAL A 151 4.32 -9.70 4.98
C VAL A 151 4.22 -10.87 5.95
N VAL A 152 3.23 -11.76 5.75
CA VAL A 152 2.98 -12.87 6.69
C VAL A 152 4.11 -13.90 6.60
N THR A 153 4.59 -14.21 5.40
CA THR A 153 5.75 -15.10 5.21
C THR A 153 6.97 -14.58 5.96
N ASP A 154 7.35 -13.31 5.75
CA ASP A 154 8.49 -12.71 6.43
C ASP A 154 8.33 -12.71 7.96
N MET A 155 7.13 -12.40 8.46
CA MET A 155 6.84 -12.46 9.89
C MET A 155 6.98 -13.87 10.46
N VAL A 156 6.53 -14.89 9.72
CA VAL A 156 6.66 -16.29 10.12
C VAL A 156 8.11 -16.74 10.07
N ASP A 157 8.84 -16.40 9.01
CA ASP A 157 10.26 -16.73 8.88
C ASP A 157 11.08 -16.16 10.04
N GLU A 158 10.89 -14.87 10.35
CA GLU A 158 11.57 -14.23 11.47
C GLU A 158 11.11 -14.81 12.82
N ALA A 159 9.85 -15.23 12.95
CA ALA A 159 9.35 -15.89 14.16
C ALA A 159 9.92 -17.30 14.35
N LEU A 160 10.24 -18.02 13.28
CA LEU A 160 10.84 -19.36 13.31
C LEU A 160 12.38 -19.31 13.43
N LYS A 161 13.00 -18.20 13.04
CA LYS A 161 14.45 -18.00 13.09
C LYS A 161 14.97 -18.03 14.52
N ASP A 162 15.94 -18.90 14.77
CA ASP A 162 16.67 -19.05 16.05
C ASP A 162 15.80 -19.33 17.29
N LYS A 163 14.52 -19.70 17.11
CA LYS A 163 13.60 -20.01 18.22
C LYS A 163 13.26 -21.49 18.26
N THR A 164 13.40 -22.08 19.44
CA THR A 164 12.87 -23.41 19.73
C THR A 164 11.37 -23.31 19.96
N ILE A 165 10.59 -23.98 19.10
CA ILE A 165 9.16 -24.11 19.32
C ILE A 165 8.96 -25.07 20.51
N PRO A 166 8.08 -24.74 21.46
CA PRO A 166 7.78 -25.59 22.60
C PRO A 166 7.37 -27.00 22.19
N PHE A 167 7.50 -27.93 23.13
CA PHE A 167 7.11 -29.34 22.96
C PHE A 167 7.93 -30.13 21.92
N GLY A 168 9.09 -29.60 21.51
CA GLY A 168 9.94 -30.23 20.50
C GLY A 168 9.30 -30.21 19.09
N LEU A 169 8.31 -29.35 18.89
CA LEU A 169 7.65 -29.19 17.60
C LEU A 169 8.59 -28.50 16.61
N THR A 170 8.47 -28.88 15.35
CA THR A 170 9.13 -28.19 14.24
C THR A 170 8.12 -27.97 13.13
N PHE A 171 7.99 -26.73 12.69
CA PHE A 171 7.11 -26.35 11.60
C PHE A 171 7.94 -25.64 10.54
N THR A 172 7.60 -25.88 9.28
CA THR A 172 8.12 -25.06 8.18
C THR A 172 7.30 -23.79 8.05
N THR A 173 7.89 -22.75 7.46
CA THR A 173 7.21 -21.50 7.14
C THR A 173 5.95 -21.75 6.32
N ALA A 174 6.05 -22.61 5.30
CA ALA A 174 4.90 -22.97 4.46
C ALA A 174 3.76 -23.62 5.25
N GLU A 175 4.07 -24.52 6.20
CA GLU A 175 3.06 -25.15 7.06
C GLU A 175 2.29 -24.12 7.91
N ILE A 176 3.00 -23.14 8.49
CA ILE A 176 2.40 -22.08 9.31
C ILE A 176 1.61 -21.11 8.43
N VAL A 177 2.17 -20.64 7.32
CA VAL A 177 1.48 -19.70 6.41
C VAL A 177 0.20 -20.32 5.84
N GLU A 178 0.22 -21.59 5.44
CA GLU A 178 -0.98 -22.29 4.98
C GLU A 178 -2.05 -22.39 6.09
N THR A 179 -1.60 -22.64 7.33
CA THR A 179 -2.49 -22.67 8.50
C THR A 179 -3.10 -21.29 8.75
N ILE A 180 -2.31 -20.22 8.71
CA ILE A 180 -2.81 -18.85 8.86
C ILE A 180 -3.82 -18.51 7.74
N LYS A 181 -3.54 -18.87 6.49
CA LYS A 181 -4.47 -18.68 5.35
C LYS A 181 -5.82 -19.37 5.59
N LYS A 182 -5.87 -20.50 6.30
CA LYS A 182 -7.14 -21.18 6.66
C LYS A 182 -7.86 -20.52 7.84
N ILE A 183 -7.12 -19.97 8.79
CA ILE A 183 -7.66 -19.26 9.96
C ILE A 183 -8.26 -17.92 9.52
N ALA A 184 -7.51 -17.16 8.74
CA ALA A 184 -7.83 -15.84 8.22
C ALA A 184 -7.86 -15.90 6.69
N PRO A 185 -8.91 -16.45 6.07
CA PRO A 185 -8.98 -16.51 4.60
C PRO A 185 -8.91 -15.11 3.95
N PRO A 186 -8.56 -15.02 2.65
CA PRO A 186 -8.39 -13.73 1.96
C PRO A 186 -9.57 -12.76 2.11
N ASP A 187 -10.80 -13.27 2.11
CA ASP A 187 -12.03 -12.49 2.33
C ASP A 187 -12.09 -11.85 3.73
N TYR A 188 -11.57 -12.53 4.75
CA TYR A 188 -11.42 -11.96 6.09
C TYR A 188 -10.43 -10.78 6.09
N VAL A 189 -9.26 -10.94 5.46
CA VAL A 189 -8.24 -9.87 5.37
C VAL A 189 -8.78 -8.65 4.62
N GLN A 190 -9.48 -8.88 3.51
CA GLN A 190 -10.17 -7.83 2.75
C GLN A 190 -11.22 -7.11 3.60
N GLY A 191 -11.96 -7.85 4.44
CA GLY A 191 -12.88 -7.28 5.42
C GLY A 191 -12.20 -6.36 6.43
N GLN A 192 -11.04 -6.76 6.94
CA GLN A 192 -10.25 -5.91 7.86
C GLN A 192 -9.76 -4.63 7.18
N MET A 193 -9.33 -4.69 5.92
CA MET A 193 -8.95 -3.49 5.15
C MET A 193 -10.11 -2.52 4.95
N ALA A 194 -11.30 -3.05 4.67
CA ALA A 194 -12.51 -2.25 4.57
C ALA A 194 -12.88 -1.58 5.91
N ASN A 195 -12.70 -2.28 7.03
CA ASN A 195 -12.91 -1.72 8.37
C ASN A 195 -11.87 -0.65 8.72
N ALA A 196 -10.61 -0.83 8.29
CA ALA A 196 -9.56 0.17 8.46
C ALA A 196 -9.91 1.47 7.71
N ALA A 197 -10.43 1.37 6.48
CA ALA A 197 -10.90 2.53 5.73
C ALA A 197 -12.04 3.28 6.47
N ASP A 198 -12.98 2.57 7.10
CA ASP A 198 -14.08 3.17 7.89
C ASP A 198 -13.57 3.93 9.14
N ALA A 199 -12.38 3.57 9.65
CA ALA A 199 -11.75 4.27 10.78
C ALA A 199 -10.89 5.45 10.32
N VAL A 200 -10.03 5.24 9.32
CA VAL A 200 -9.01 6.20 8.88
C VAL A 200 -9.59 7.34 8.05
N PHE A 201 -10.55 7.07 7.15
CA PHE A 201 -11.04 8.09 6.22
C PHE A 201 -11.79 9.23 6.94
N PRO A 202 -12.68 8.95 7.91
CA PRO A 202 -13.28 10.02 8.72
C PRO A 202 -12.25 10.84 9.50
N TYR A 203 -11.15 10.22 9.95
CA TYR A 203 -10.06 10.94 10.60
C TYR A 203 -9.33 11.88 9.62
N LEU A 204 -9.00 11.39 8.42
CA LEU A 204 -8.36 12.19 7.37
C LEU A 204 -9.25 13.35 6.89
N ALA A 205 -10.57 13.12 6.76
CA ALA A 205 -11.55 14.16 6.44
C ALA A 205 -11.76 15.18 7.58
N GLY A 206 -11.24 14.88 8.77
CA GLY A 206 -11.39 15.71 9.97
C GLY A 206 -12.75 15.58 10.65
N ASP A 207 -13.50 14.51 10.37
CA ASP A 207 -14.77 14.17 11.04
C ASP A 207 -14.53 13.52 12.40
N LYS A 208 -13.35 12.92 12.57
CA LYS A 208 -12.85 12.43 13.85
C LYS A 208 -11.47 13.03 14.13
N GLU A 209 -11.20 13.28 15.41
CA GLU A 209 -9.88 13.78 15.84
C GLU A 209 -8.83 12.68 15.99
N THR A 210 -9.26 11.44 16.17
CA THR A 210 -8.40 10.24 16.20
C THR A 210 -9.08 9.10 15.46
N PHE A 211 -8.33 8.04 15.16
CA PHE A 211 -8.87 6.78 14.66
C PHE A 211 -8.38 5.60 15.50
N VAL A 212 -9.16 4.53 15.50
CA VAL A 212 -8.80 3.23 16.05
C VAL A 212 -9.26 2.17 15.05
N VAL A 213 -8.32 1.42 14.49
CA VAL A 213 -8.58 0.25 13.65
C VAL A 213 -8.63 -0.97 14.57
N ARG A 214 -9.80 -1.62 14.64
CA ARG A 214 -9.96 -2.87 15.38
C ARG A 214 -9.84 -4.06 14.44
N VAL A 215 -8.82 -4.89 14.66
CA VAL A 215 -8.68 -6.19 14.01
C VAL A 215 -9.36 -7.26 14.86
N ASP A 216 -10.50 -7.75 14.37
CA ASP A 216 -11.31 -8.74 15.09
C ASP A 216 -10.78 -10.18 14.96
N LEU A 217 -9.80 -10.50 15.78
CA LEU A 217 -9.27 -11.85 15.92
C LEU A 217 -10.16 -12.79 16.75
N SER A 218 -11.14 -12.25 17.48
CA SER A 218 -12.05 -13.08 18.31
C SER A 218 -12.92 -13.98 17.43
N SER A 219 -13.38 -13.48 16.28
CA SER A 219 -14.08 -14.29 15.27
C SER A 219 -13.22 -15.41 14.69
N ARG A 220 -11.88 -15.33 14.83
CA ARG A 220 -10.92 -16.31 14.35
C ARG A 220 -10.54 -17.35 15.40
N ALA A 221 -11.00 -17.23 16.65
CA ALA A 221 -10.74 -18.18 17.72
C ALA A 221 -11.10 -19.63 17.37
N ASP A 222 -12.30 -19.87 16.82
CA ASP A 222 -12.74 -21.21 16.43
C ASP A 222 -11.99 -21.78 15.23
N PRO A 223 -11.82 -21.04 14.11
CA PRO A 223 -10.93 -21.44 13.02
C PRO A 223 -9.51 -21.73 13.49
N ALA A 224 -8.92 -20.84 14.31
CA ALA A 224 -7.58 -21.01 14.88
C ALA A 224 -7.49 -22.31 15.68
N ALA A 225 -8.46 -22.57 16.56
CA ALA A 225 -8.48 -23.78 17.35
C ALA A 225 -8.50 -25.04 16.48
N ARG A 226 -9.29 -25.07 15.40
CA ARG A 226 -9.37 -26.23 14.51
C ARG A 226 -8.08 -26.45 13.73
N GLU A 227 -7.56 -25.39 13.09
CA GLU A 227 -6.42 -25.50 12.19
C GLU A 227 -5.10 -25.73 12.95
N VAL A 228 -4.92 -25.12 14.13
CA VAL A 228 -3.75 -25.38 14.98
C VAL A 228 -3.76 -26.82 15.49
N LYS A 229 -4.92 -27.36 15.90
CA LYS A 229 -5.03 -28.78 16.29
C LYS A 229 -4.68 -29.70 15.13
N ALA A 230 -5.20 -29.41 13.94
CA ALA A 230 -4.90 -30.18 12.74
C ALA A 230 -3.40 -30.12 12.36
N LEU A 231 -2.76 -28.96 12.53
CA LEU A 231 -1.33 -28.80 12.31
C LEU A 231 -0.49 -29.59 13.32
N ILE A 232 -0.81 -29.50 14.61
CA ILE A 232 -0.09 -30.21 15.67
C ILE A 232 -0.27 -31.73 15.54
N ALA A 233 -1.47 -32.20 15.15
CA ALA A 233 -1.76 -33.63 14.97
C ALA A 233 -0.89 -34.30 13.89
N LYS A 234 -0.25 -33.53 13.00
CA LYS A 234 0.72 -34.05 12.03
C LYS A 234 2.09 -34.38 12.65
N LYS A 235 2.34 -33.96 13.90
CA LYS A 235 3.62 -34.14 14.60
C LYS A 235 3.47 -35.16 15.72
N ASP A 236 4.48 -36.00 15.92
CA ASP A 236 4.48 -36.97 17.03
C ASP A 236 4.97 -36.32 18.32
N LEU A 237 4.04 -36.02 19.22
CA LEU A 237 4.31 -35.46 20.55
C LEU A 237 4.44 -36.53 21.64
N THR A 238 4.32 -37.82 21.30
CA THR A 238 4.32 -38.92 22.27
C THR A 238 5.60 -38.91 23.10
N THR A 239 6.75 -38.77 22.45
CA THR A 239 8.07 -38.74 23.12
C THR A 239 8.17 -37.55 24.08
N PHE A 240 7.73 -36.36 23.65
CA PHE A 240 7.75 -35.18 24.50
C PHE A 240 6.86 -35.36 25.75
N VAL A 241 5.59 -35.73 25.56
CA VAL A 241 4.64 -35.89 26.67
C VAL A 241 5.13 -36.97 27.63
N PHE A 242 5.71 -38.05 27.11
CA PHE A 242 6.33 -39.07 27.92
C PHE A 242 7.51 -38.54 28.73
N ASP A 243 8.54 -37.99 28.07
CA ASP A 243 9.82 -37.65 28.70
C ASP A 243 9.75 -36.39 29.58
N GLN A 244 8.88 -35.43 29.25
CA GLN A 244 8.83 -34.10 29.88
C GLN A 244 7.61 -33.88 30.80
N VAL A 245 6.51 -34.63 30.60
CA VAL A 245 5.29 -34.45 31.41
C VAL A 245 5.08 -35.64 32.34
N ILE A 246 5.05 -36.86 31.79
CA ILE A 246 4.67 -38.05 32.57
C ILE A 246 5.86 -38.58 33.39
N ALA A 247 7.00 -38.83 32.76
CA ALA A 247 8.15 -39.46 33.43
C ALA A 247 8.70 -38.65 34.62
N PRO A 248 8.88 -37.32 34.54
CA PRO A 248 9.35 -36.53 35.68
C PRO A 248 8.39 -36.58 36.86
N THR A 249 7.09 -36.55 36.60
CA THR A 249 6.03 -36.63 37.61
C THR A 249 6.09 -37.96 38.37
N VAL A 250 6.17 -39.09 37.64
CA VAL A 250 6.27 -40.41 38.26
C VAL A 250 7.56 -40.54 39.06
N ARG A 251 8.70 -40.07 38.55
CA ARG A 251 9.99 -40.06 39.28
C ARG A 251 9.90 -39.25 40.58
N SER A 252 9.27 -38.08 40.54
CA SER A 252 9.12 -37.22 41.73
C SER A 252 8.25 -37.88 42.83
N SER A 253 7.27 -38.70 42.43
CA SER A 253 6.36 -39.36 43.36
C SER A 253 6.98 -40.60 44.03
N ILE A 254 7.79 -41.37 43.29
CA ILE A 254 8.46 -42.57 43.80
C ILE A 254 9.68 -42.23 44.69
N GLY A 255 10.31 -41.07 44.48
CA GLY A 255 11.52 -40.66 45.21
C GLY A 255 12.79 -41.40 44.78
N THR A 256 13.97 -40.93 45.22
CA THR A 256 15.26 -41.39 44.66
C THR A 256 15.74 -42.75 45.17
N ASN A 257 15.12 -43.34 46.18
CA ASN A 257 15.55 -44.61 46.79
C ASN A 257 14.39 -45.31 47.52
N LEU A 258 13.31 -45.67 46.80
CA LEU A 258 12.24 -46.47 47.39
C LEU A 258 12.83 -47.83 47.81
N ARG A 259 12.87 -48.09 49.12
CA ARG A 259 13.29 -49.37 49.68
C ARG A 259 12.10 -50.29 49.80
N VAL A 260 12.23 -51.47 49.23
CA VAL A 260 11.27 -52.55 49.38
C VAL A 260 11.88 -53.66 50.26
N PRO A 261 11.09 -54.66 50.70
CA PRO A 261 11.61 -55.75 51.51
C PRO A 261 12.85 -56.42 50.91
N PHE A 262 13.68 -56.98 51.78
CA PHE A 262 15.05 -57.44 51.49
C PHE A 262 16.05 -56.33 51.18
N ASN A 263 15.78 -55.12 51.67
CA ASN A 263 16.65 -53.95 51.49
C ASN A 263 17.00 -53.68 50.01
N LEU A 264 16.10 -54.04 49.10
CA LEU A 264 16.26 -53.80 47.67
C LEU A 264 15.87 -52.35 47.37
N VAL A 265 16.64 -51.72 46.49
CA VAL A 265 16.43 -50.34 46.08
C VAL A 265 15.87 -50.31 44.66
N VAL A 266 14.77 -49.58 44.49
CA VAL A 266 14.28 -49.17 43.17
C VAL A 266 15.10 -47.97 42.72
N THR A 267 15.88 -48.14 41.67
CA THR A 267 16.72 -47.09 41.08
C THR A 267 15.94 -46.27 40.05
N SER A 268 16.48 -45.12 39.63
CA SER A 268 15.89 -44.33 38.54
C SER A 268 15.77 -45.10 37.23
N ALA A 269 16.74 -45.96 36.90
CA ALA A 269 16.71 -46.80 35.70
C ALA A 269 15.59 -47.86 35.76
N ASP A 270 15.29 -48.38 36.96
CA ASP A 270 14.15 -49.29 37.17
C ASP A 270 12.83 -48.58 36.93
N VAL A 271 12.68 -47.37 37.47
CA VAL A 271 11.50 -46.52 37.27
C VAL A 271 11.27 -46.25 35.79
N ASP A 272 12.30 -45.88 35.04
CA ASP A 272 12.19 -45.62 33.60
C ASP A 272 11.74 -46.84 32.81
N ARG A 273 12.24 -48.03 33.18
CA ARG A 273 11.84 -49.29 32.55
C ARG A 273 10.36 -49.59 32.82
N ILE A 274 9.93 -49.44 34.07
CA ILE A 274 8.53 -49.64 34.48
C ILE A 274 7.62 -48.66 33.75
N ILE A 275 7.96 -47.37 33.69
CA ILE A 275 7.14 -46.36 33.00
C ILE A 275 6.97 -46.71 31.52
N ARG A 276 8.05 -47.12 30.82
CA ARG A 276 7.99 -47.52 29.40
C ARG A 276 7.16 -48.79 29.17
N GLU A 277 7.19 -49.74 30.10
CA GLU A 277 6.38 -50.97 30.01
C GLU A 277 4.89 -50.73 30.28
N THR A 278 4.55 -49.73 31.08
CA THR A 278 3.21 -49.60 31.71
C THR A 278 2.32 -48.55 31.05
N LEU A 279 2.91 -47.69 30.21
CA LEU A 279 2.21 -46.66 29.46
C LEU A 279 2.16 -47.02 27.97
N PRO A 280 1.07 -47.67 27.49
CA PRO A 280 0.90 -47.97 26.08
C PRO A 280 0.92 -46.70 25.24
N ARG A 281 1.45 -46.79 24.02
CA ARG A 281 1.52 -45.66 23.08
C ARG A 281 0.16 -45.00 22.86
N ASP A 282 -0.90 -45.79 22.68
CA ASP A 282 -2.26 -45.29 22.44
C ASP A 282 -2.81 -44.50 23.64
N TRP A 283 -2.46 -44.89 24.86
CA TRP A 283 -2.84 -44.17 26.07
C TRP A 283 -2.09 -42.83 26.17
N VAL A 284 -0.79 -42.81 25.87
CA VAL A 284 0.00 -41.56 25.84
C VAL A 284 -0.52 -40.63 24.75
N GLN A 285 -0.88 -41.15 23.58
CA GLN A 285 -1.47 -40.37 22.49
C GLN A 285 -2.80 -39.74 22.88
N LEU A 286 -3.63 -40.42 23.69
CA LEU A 286 -4.85 -39.81 24.23
C LEU A 286 -4.53 -38.62 25.14
N GLN A 287 -3.49 -38.71 25.97
CA GLN A 287 -3.06 -37.59 26.81
C GLN A 287 -2.49 -36.43 25.99
N VAL A 288 -1.77 -36.72 24.89
CA VAL A 288 -1.34 -35.71 23.91
C VAL A 288 -2.55 -34.96 23.36
N ASN A 289 -3.58 -35.67 22.90
CA ASN A 289 -4.78 -35.05 22.33
C ASN A 289 -5.48 -34.16 23.36
N ASN A 290 -5.62 -34.63 24.61
CA ASN A 290 -6.20 -33.85 25.70
C ASN A 290 -5.36 -32.60 26.02
N LEU A 291 -4.02 -32.72 26.05
CA LEU A 291 -3.12 -31.60 26.27
C LEU A 291 -3.28 -30.53 25.18
N VAL A 292 -3.31 -30.94 23.91
CA VAL A 292 -3.50 -30.03 22.78
C VAL A 292 -4.88 -29.37 22.87
N ASP A 293 -5.94 -30.13 23.14
CA ASP A 293 -7.30 -29.61 23.26
C ASP A 293 -7.43 -28.59 24.38
N GLU A 294 -6.90 -28.89 25.57
CA GLU A 294 -6.90 -27.98 26.71
C GLU A 294 -6.06 -26.73 26.45
N SER A 295 -4.87 -26.88 25.85
CA SER A 295 -3.98 -25.76 25.55
C SER A 295 -4.62 -24.79 24.55
N VAL A 296 -5.24 -25.34 23.49
CA VAL A 296 -5.93 -24.55 22.47
C VAL A 296 -7.17 -23.88 23.05
N ASN A 297 -8.03 -24.62 23.76
CA ASN A 297 -9.24 -24.07 24.39
C ASN A 297 -8.91 -22.99 25.41
N TYR A 298 -7.81 -23.16 26.14
CA TYR A 298 -7.26 -22.11 26.96
C TYR A 298 -6.87 -20.93 26.08
N LEU A 299 -5.89 -21.03 25.18
CA LEU A 299 -5.41 -19.93 24.33
C LEU A 299 -6.51 -19.11 23.65
N VAL A 300 -7.56 -19.76 23.15
CA VAL A 300 -8.68 -19.07 22.47
C VAL A 300 -9.76 -18.50 23.42
N GLY A 301 -9.51 -18.54 24.73
CA GLY A 301 -10.38 -17.95 25.75
C GLY A 301 -11.62 -18.75 26.13
N LYS A 302 -11.80 -19.97 25.62
CA LYS A 302 -12.93 -20.84 26.01
C LYS A 302 -12.82 -21.30 27.46
N LYS A 303 -11.61 -21.32 28.02
CA LYS A 303 -11.35 -21.58 29.43
C LYS A 303 -10.58 -20.41 30.06
N PRO A 304 -10.95 -19.99 31.29
CA PRO A 304 -10.28 -18.89 31.99
C PRO A 304 -8.90 -19.28 32.54
N SER A 305 -8.66 -20.57 32.77
CA SER A 305 -7.41 -21.12 33.29
C SER A 305 -7.10 -22.46 32.62
N PHE A 306 -5.82 -22.78 32.50
CA PHE A 306 -5.38 -24.08 31.99
C PHE A 306 -5.22 -25.09 33.14
N SER A 307 -5.83 -26.28 32.98
CA SER A 307 -5.69 -27.39 33.92
C SER A 307 -6.02 -28.71 33.22
N LEU A 308 -5.01 -29.57 33.03
CA LEU A 308 -5.18 -30.91 32.47
C LEU A 308 -5.02 -31.95 33.57
N THR A 309 -6.03 -32.81 33.77
CA THR A 309 -5.94 -33.94 34.71
C THR A 309 -5.61 -35.22 33.95
N ILE A 310 -4.47 -35.82 34.27
CA ILE A 310 -3.99 -37.09 33.72
C ILE A 310 -4.40 -38.22 34.69
N PRO A 311 -5.32 -39.12 34.31
CA PRO A 311 -5.74 -40.21 35.17
C PRO A 311 -4.70 -41.34 35.18
N LEU A 312 -4.15 -41.67 36.34
CA LEU A 312 -3.12 -42.72 36.49
C LEU A 312 -3.68 -44.01 37.10
N ALA A 313 -4.86 -43.96 37.72
CA ALA A 313 -5.50 -45.11 38.37
C ALA A 313 -5.56 -46.37 37.48
N ASP A 314 -5.96 -46.23 36.22
CA ASP A 314 -6.05 -47.38 35.29
C ASP A 314 -4.69 -47.93 34.86
N ARG A 315 -3.61 -47.16 35.07
CA ARG A 315 -2.23 -47.57 34.80
C ARG A 315 -1.52 -48.07 36.05
N GLN A 316 -2.03 -47.72 37.23
CA GLN A 316 -1.48 -48.10 38.54
C GLN A 316 -1.37 -49.60 38.68
N GLN A 317 -2.42 -50.37 38.35
CA GLN A 317 -2.37 -51.83 38.46
C GLN A 317 -1.28 -52.44 37.56
N ALA A 318 -1.18 -51.98 36.31
CA ALA A 318 -0.13 -52.44 35.39
C ALA A 318 1.27 -52.07 35.91
N ALA A 319 1.42 -50.90 36.53
CA ALA A 319 2.66 -50.46 37.17
C ALA A 319 3.01 -51.32 38.38
N LEU A 320 2.06 -51.62 39.26
CA LEU A 320 2.25 -52.51 40.41
C LEU A 320 2.70 -53.90 39.96
N ASP A 321 2.10 -54.46 38.91
CA ASP A 321 2.46 -55.77 38.35
C ASP A 321 3.88 -55.76 37.75
N SER A 322 4.27 -54.68 37.04
CA SER A 322 5.63 -54.55 36.48
C SER A 322 6.68 -54.37 37.60
N VAL A 323 6.39 -53.56 38.62
CA VAL A 323 7.28 -53.38 39.78
C VAL A 323 7.44 -54.67 40.56
N GLY A 324 6.34 -55.40 40.82
CA GLY A 324 6.37 -56.70 41.50
C GLY A 324 7.27 -57.70 40.79
N ARG A 325 7.13 -57.84 39.46
CA ARG A 325 7.99 -58.71 38.64
C ARG A 325 9.45 -58.28 38.68
N LEU A 326 9.74 -56.98 38.56
CA LEU A 326 11.11 -56.47 38.62
C LEU A 326 11.75 -56.70 39.99
N MET A 327 11.01 -56.50 41.07
CA MET A 327 11.51 -56.73 42.43
C MET A 327 11.71 -58.23 42.72
N ASP A 328 10.85 -59.11 42.20
CA ASP A 328 11.04 -60.56 42.27
C ASP A 328 12.33 -60.99 41.56
N GLN A 329 12.58 -60.43 40.36
CA GLN A 329 13.80 -60.70 39.61
C GLN A 329 15.03 -60.23 40.36
N LYS A 330 15.03 -58.99 40.88
CA LYS A 330 16.15 -58.46 41.68
C LYS A 330 16.41 -59.28 42.94
N LEU A 331 15.35 -59.76 43.60
CA LEU A 331 15.47 -60.61 44.77
C LEU A 331 16.10 -61.97 44.43
N ALA A 332 15.68 -62.59 43.32
CA ALA A 332 16.25 -63.83 42.82
C ALA A 332 17.74 -63.65 42.44
N ASP A 333 18.09 -62.54 41.78
CA ASP A 333 19.47 -62.21 41.42
C ASP A 333 20.33 -61.99 42.66
N ALA A 334 19.82 -61.24 43.66
CA ALA A 334 20.50 -61.01 44.93
C ALA A 334 20.74 -62.32 45.70
N TYR A 335 19.75 -63.23 45.72
CA TYR A 335 19.88 -64.53 46.37
C TYR A 335 20.86 -65.46 45.65
N THR A 336 20.84 -65.47 44.31
CA THR A 336 21.72 -66.33 43.50
C THR A 336 23.16 -65.86 43.56
N SER A 337 23.37 -64.55 43.65
CA SER A 337 24.69 -63.92 43.76
C SER A 337 25.27 -63.96 45.18
N ALA A 338 24.45 -64.26 46.19
CA ALA A 338 24.90 -64.39 47.57
C ALA A 338 25.73 -65.67 47.77
N ARG A 339 26.80 -65.57 48.58
CA ARG A 339 27.61 -66.74 48.96
C ARG A 339 26.78 -67.73 49.77
N LEU A 340 27.17 -69.01 49.75
CA LEU A 340 26.57 -70.02 50.63
C LEU A 340 26.84 -69.68 52.11
N CYS A 341 25.82 -69.83 52.96
CA CYS A 341 25.96 -69.66 54.40
C CYS A 341 26.87 -70.73 54.99
N THR A 342 27.72 -70.34 55.95
CA THR A 342 28.49 -71.29 56.76
C THR A 342 27.60 -71.91 57.84
N ALA A 343 28.00 -73.07 58.38
CA ALA A 343 27.24 -73.76 59.42
C ALA A 343 27.01 -72.89 60.68
N GLN A 344 27.96 -72.01 61.02
CA GLN A 344 27.87 -71.12 62.17
C GLN A 344 26.89 -69.95 61.94
N GLU A 345 26.77 -69.49 60.69
CA GLU A 345 25.81 -68.44 60.34
C GLU A 345 24.38 -68.98 60.33
N ILE A 346 24.15 -70.19 59.79
CA ILE A 346 22.81 -70.83 59.80
C ILE A 346 22.25 -70.95 61.22
N ALA A 347 23.11 -71.22 62.21
CA ALA A 347 22.71 -71.35 63.62
C ALA A 347 22.28 -70.03 64.29
N THR A 348 22.62 -68.88 63.69
CA THR A 348 22.42 -67.54 64.30
C THR A 348 21.60 -66.59 63.42
N LEU A 349 21.38 -66.93 62.15
CA LEU A 349 20.57 -66.16 61.21
C LEU A 349 19.08 -66.26 61.58
N ASN A 350 18.43 -65.11 61.67
CA ASN A 350 16.98 -65.03 61.76
C ASN A 350 16.42 -64.63 60.37
N PRO A 351 15.77 -65.54 59.63
CA PRO A 351 15.19 -65.22 58.32
C PRO A 351 14.21 -64.04 58.33
N LEU A 352 13.55 -63.76 59.46
CA LEU A 352 12.63 -62.63 59.60
C LEU A 352 13.33 -61.27 59.52
N THR A 353 14.64 -61.19 59.82
CA THR A 353 15.37 -59.92 59.75
C THR A 353 15.79 -59.56 58.32
N PHE A 354 15.79 -60.55 57.40
CA PHE A 354 16.22 -60.36 56.01
C PHE A 354 15.40 -59.30 55.29
N VAL A 355 14.11 -59.18 55.65
CA VAL A 355 13.19 -58.14 55.17
C VAL A 355 13.79 -56.74 55.28
N ASN A 356 14.55 -56.46 56.35
CA ASN A 356 15.11 -55.14 56.63
C ASN A 356 16.62 -55.06 56.35
N THR A 357 17.37 -56.16 56.49
CA THR A 357 18.83 -56.17 56.38
C THR A 357 19.35 -56.60 55.01
N GLY A 358 18.49 -57.16 54.16
CA GLY A 358 18.89 -57.85 52.94
C GLY A 358 19.36 -59.28 53.20
N ILE A 359 19.72 -59.99 52.12
CA ILE A 359 20.16 -61.39 52.14
C ILE A 359 21.68 -61.44 52.34
N PRO A 360 22.18 -61.84 53.53
CA PRO A 360 23.62 -61.87 53.80
C PRO A 360 24.33 -63.08 53.16
N CYS A 361 23.62 -64.20 53.05
CA CYS A 361 24.10 -65.44 52.45
C CYS A 361 22.93 -66.35 52.04
N ARG A 362 23.21 -67.33 51.19
CA ARG A 362 22.26 -68.31 50.64
C ARG A 362 22.24 -69.60 51.45
N TYR A 363 21.05 -70.04 51.89
CA TYR A 363 20.89 -71.32 52.56
C TYR A 363 21.13 -72.49 51.59
N PRO A 364 21.91 -73.52 51.97
CA PRO A 364 22.08 -74.72 51.17
C PRO A 364 20.73 -75.43 50.96
N ASN A 365 20.41 -75.79 49.71
CA ASN A 365 19.18 -76.52 49.32
C ASN A 365 17.85 -75.78 49.54
N PHE A 366 17.87 -74.47 49.80
CA PHE A 366 16.65 -73.66 49.88
C PHE A 366 16.42 -72.92 48.56
N SER A 367 15.18 -72.94 48.06
CA SER A 367 14.73 -72.08 46.98
C SER A 367 14.44 -70.66 47.50
N ILE A 368 14.41 -69.68 46.59
CA ILE A 368 14.05 -68.31 46.93
C ILE A 368 12.62 -68.21 47.50
N GLU A 369 11.70 -69.05 47.03
CA GLU A 369 10.32 -69.12 47.53
C GLU A 369 10.26 -69.61 48.99
N GLN A 370 11.11 -70.56 49.36
CA GLN A 370 11.22 -71.00 50.75
C GLN A 370 11.80 -69.90 51.65
N VAL A 371 12.75 -69.10 51.15
CA VAL A 371 13.31 -67.96 51.88
C VAL A 371 12.28 -66.85 52.06
N LYS A 372 11.46 -66.55 51.03
CA LYS A 372 10.32 -65.63 51.14
C LYS A 372 9.32 -66.08 52.21
N ALA A 373 8.96 -67.36 52.22
CA ALA A 373 8.07 -67.94 53.23
C ALA A 373 8.63 -67.84 54.66
N LEU A 374 9.93 -68.13 54.83
CA LEU A 374 10.62 -67.99 56.12
C LEU A 374 10.73 -66.53 56.60
N ALA A 375 10.80 -65.58 55.67
CA ALA A 375 10.80 -64.15 55.95
C ALA A 375 9.38 -63.59 56.22
N GLY A 376 8.34 -64.43 56.19
CA GLY A 376 6.95 -64.02 56.39
C GLY A 376 6.30 -63.34 55.18
N LEU A 377 6.93 -63.42 53.99
CA LEU A 377 6.50 -62.75 52.76
C LEU A 377 5.96 -63.76 51.74
N VAL A 378 4.89 -64.47 52.11
CA VAL A 378 4.25 -65.50 51.26
C VAL A 378 3.75 -64.91 49.93
N ASN A 379 3.36 -63.63 49.90
CA ASN A 379 3.08 -62.89 48.69
C ASN A 379 3.93 -61.62 48.63
N TYR A 380 5.19 -61.80 48.21
CA TYR A 380 6.16 -60.72 48.06
C TYR A 380 5.65 -59.61 47.11
N GLN A 381 5.00 -59.98 46.02
CA GLN A 381 4.45 -59.02 45.05
C GLN A 381 3.37 -58.14 45.67
N ALA A 382 2.45 -58.68 46.46
CA ALA A 382 1.42 -57.89 47.14
C ALA A 382 2.01 -56.91 48.16
N GLU A 383 3.08 -57.29 48.85
CA GLU A 383 3.74 -56.42 49.81
C GLU A 383 4.53 -55.29 49.13
N VAL A 384 5.23 -55.60 48.04
CA VAL A 384 5.87 -54.60 47.17
C VAL A 384 4.80 -53.66 46.59
N ALA A 385 3.69 -54.21 46.10
CA ALA A 385 2.60 -53.44 45.54
C ALA A 385 2.04 -52.46 46.57
N ARG A 386 1.80 -52.88 47.81
CA ARG A 386 1.33 -52.00 48.90
C ARG A 386 2.25 -50.80 49.18
N ILE A 387 3.56 -51.00 49.12
CA ILE A 387 4.54 -49.93 49.35
C ILE A 387 4.53 -48.94 48.18
N VAL A 388 4.43 -49.44 46.96
CA VAL A 388 4.44 -48.65 45.73
C VAL A 388 3.11 -47.92 45.51
N ASP A 389 1.99 -48.56 45.87
CA ASP A 389 0.62 -48.02 45.77
C ASP A 389 0.46 -46.74 46.60
N ASN A 390 1.04 -46.72 47.81
CA ASN A 390 1.07 -45.52 48.65
C ASN A 390 1.95 -44.38 48.10
N ALA A 391 2.86 -44.68 47.16
CA ALA A 391 3.78 -43.70 46.59
C ALA A 391 3.30 -43.13 45.24
N LEU A 392 2.34 -43.78 44.58
CA LEU A 392 1.82 -43.36 43.28
C LEU A 392 0.50 -42.60 43.43
N PRO A 393 0.36 -41.39 42.86
CA PRO A 393 -0.91 -40.68 42.87
C PRO A 393 -1.90 -41.28 41.87
N ASN A 394 -3.19 -41.27 42.20
CA ASN A 394 -4.27 -41.73 41.31
C ASN A 394 -4.45 -40.85 40.07
N SER A 395 -4.01 -39.59 40.14
CA SER A 395 -4.04 -38.64 39.04
C SER A 395 -2.95 -37.57 39.21
N TYR A 396 -2.60 -36.91 38.11
CA TYR A 396 -1.71 -35.77 38.09
C TYR A 396 -2.38 -34.58 37.42
N VAL A 397 -2.22 -33.38 37.99
CA VAL A 397 -2.74 -32.14 37.40
C VAL A 397 -1.56 -31.38 36.79
N PHE A 398 -1.55 -31.33 35.45
CA PHE A 398 -0.64 -30.48 34.70
C PHE A 398 -1.24 -29.07 34.67
N SER A 399 -0.63 -28.16 35.42
CA SER A 399 -1.13 -26.81 35.68
C SER A 399 -0.68 -25.80 34.63
N GLU A 400 -1.25 -24.61 34.66
CA GLU A 400 -0.80 -23.49 33.81
C GLU A 400 0.67 -23.12 34.06
N ALA A 401 1.15 -23.25 35.30
CA ALA A 401 2.55 -23.01 35.62
C ALA A 401 3.47 -24.05 34.96
N ASP A 402 3.01 -25.30 34.82
CA ASP A 402 3.73 -26.35 34.10
C ASP A 402 3.74 -26.06 32.59
N LEU A 403 2.61 -25.62 32.04
CA LEU A 403 2.50 -25.19 30.65
C LEU A 403 3.49 -24.04 30.36
N ARG A 404 3.48 -22.98 31.16
CA ARG A 404 4.39 -21.82 31.00
C ARG A 404 5.85 -22.23 31.10
N ARG A 405 6.20 -23.15 32.01
CA ARG A 405 7.56 -23.69 32.11
C ARG A 405 7.98 -24.43 30.83
N ALA A 406 7.06 -25.13 30.16
CA ALA A 406 7.34 -25.81 28.90
C ALA A 406 7.58 -24.86 27.72
N PHE A 407 6.97 -23.66 27.75
CA PHE A 407 7.24 -22.59 26.76
C PHE A 407 8.55 -21.82 27.05
N GLY A 408 9.06 -21.87 28.29
CA GLY A 408 10.25 -21.13 28.72
C GLY A 408 9.92 -19.73 29.26
N ALA A 409 10.77 -19.22 30.16
CA ALA A 409 10.54 -17.95 30.85
C ALA A 409 10.41 -16.76 29.88
N ASP A 410 11.24 -16.75 28.83
CA ASP A 410 11.33 -15.67 27.85
C ASP A 410 10.11 -15.58 26.91
N GLN A 411 9.31 -16.64 26.81
CA GLN A 411 8.13 -16.71 25.92
C GLN A 411 6.80 -16.49 26.65
N SER A 412 6.81 -16.36 27.99
CA SER A 412 5.58 -16.23 28.78
C SER A 412 4.75 -15.00 28.41
N GLN A 413 5.41 -13.87 28.12
CA GLN A 413 4.74 -12.64 27.72
C GLN A 413 4.09 -12.77 26.33
N GLN A 414 4.79 -13.40 25.36
CA GLN A 414 4.24 -13.66 24.03
C GLN A 414 2.99 -14.54 24.09
N PHE A 415 2.96 -15.49 25.01
CA PHE A 415 1.83 -16.36 25.25
C PHE A 415 0.62 -15.62 25.85
N ASP A 416 0.85 -14.73 26.82
CA ASP A 416 -0.20 -13.87 27.40
C ASP A 416 -0.74 -12.86 26.35
N ASP A 417 0.15 -12.29 25.53
CA ASP A 417 -0.22 -11.42 24.42
C ASP A 417 -1.04 -12.14 23.36
N LEU A 418 -0.63 -13.35 22.95
CA LEU A 418 -1.38 -14.16 22.00
C LEU A 418 -2.80 -14.46 22.50
N ARG A 419 -2.94 -14.89 23.77
CA ARG A 419 -4.24 -15.12 24.39
C ARG A 419 -5.07 -13.84 24.39
N ARG A 420 -4.48 -12.71 24.78
CA ARG A 420 -5.16 -11.40 24.77
C ARG A 420 -5.64 -11.03 23.37
N TYR A 421 -4.80 -11.17 22.36
CA TYR A 421 -5.15 -10.87 20.96
C TYR A 421 -6.29 -11.77 20.45
N LEU A 422 -6.24 -13.08 20.72
CA LEU A 422 -7.29 -14.01 20.30
C LEU A 422 -8.63 -13.80 21.03
N THR A 423 -8.62 -13.21 22.22
CA THR A 423 -9.83 -13.02 23.04
C THR A 423 -10.43 -11.62 22.92
N THR A 424 -9.60 -10.60 22.78
CA THR A 424 -10.03 -9.18 22.78
C THR A 424 -9.86 -8.50 21.42
N GLY A 425 -9.15 -9.14 20.49
CA GLY A 425 -8.72 -8.51 19.23
C GLY A 425 -7.46 -7.65 19.42
N VAL A 426 -7.10 -6.93 18.36
CA VAL A 426 -6.02 -5.94 18.38
C VAL A 426 -6.64 -4.60 17.99
N ASP A 427 -6.47 -3.61 18.86
CA ASP A 427 -6.76 -2.22 18.52
C ASP A 427 -5.45 -1.58 18.11
N PHE A 428 -5.48 -0.91 16.96
CA PHE A 428 -4.36 -0.17 16.39
C PHE A 428 -4.80 1.28 16.23
N ASP A 429 -4.23 2.17 17.02
CA ASP A 429 -4.65 3.57 17.06
C ASP A 429 -3.75 4.50 16.23
N GLN A 430 -4.08 5.79 16.25
CA GLN A 430 -3.29 6.80 15.57
C GLN A 430 -1.85 6.88 16.09
N ALA A 431 -1.63 6.74 17.39
CA ALA A 431 -0.29 6.84 17.97
C ALA A 431 0.56 5.65 17.55
N ASP A 432 -0.03 4.45 17.48
CA ASP A 432 0.64 3.26 16.95
C ASP A 432 1.04 3.45 15.47
N PHE A 433 0.16 4.05 14.65
CA PHE A 433 0.47 4.37 13.25
C PHE A 433 1.59 5.39 13.11
N GLU A 434 1.52 6.48 13.88
CA GLU A 434 2.57 7.51 13.90
C GLU A 434 3.92 6.93 14.39
N GLU A 435 3.91 5.99 15.36
CA GLU A 435 5.11 5.29 15.80
C GLU A 435 5.72 4.45 14.67
N ILE A 436 4.91 3.73 13.89
CA ILE A 436 5.38 2.89 12.78
C ILE A 436 6.03 3.74 11.69
N ILE A 437 5.36 4.78 11.20
CA ILE A 437 5.94 5.61 10.13
C ILE A 437 7.14 6.43 10.60
N ALA A 438 7.22 6.76 11.90
CA ALA A 438 8.39 7.40 12.47
C ALA A 438 9.60 6.46 12.59
N LYS A 439 9.36 5.15 12.73
CA LYS A 439 10.43 4.13 12.81
C LYS A 439 11.22 4.06 11.50
N ASP A 440 10.57 4.28 10.36
CA ASP A 440 11.22 4.23 9.05
C ASP A 440 12.17 5.44 8.84
N ASP A 441 11.84 6.61 9.39
CA ASP A 441 12.71 7.79 9.39
C ASP A 441 13.88 7.69 10.38
N TYR A 442 13.84 6.72 11.30
CA TYR A 442 14.73 6.70 12.45
C TYR A 442 16.12 6.17 12.08
N THR A 443 17.13 7.04 12.22
CA THR A 443 18.54 6.74 11.92
C THR A 443 19.43 6.75 13.17
N GLY A 444 18.83 6.68 14.36
CA GLY A 444 19.57 6.75 15.62
C GLY A 444 20.39 5.49 15.93
N ARG A 445 21.45 5.64 16.74
CA ARG A 445 22.38 4.57 17.06
C ARG A 445 21.78 3.45 17.92
N THR A 446 20.80 3.77 18.74
CA THR A 446 20.11 2.79 19.58
C THR A 446 18.99 2.16 18.77
N PRO A 447 18.89 0.83 18.64
CA PRO A 447 17.78 0.20 17.92
C PRO A 447 16.42 0.69 18.44
N TRP A 448 15.45 0.92 17.55
CA TRP A 448 14.12 1.44 17.91
C TRP A 448 13.46 0.66 19.04
N ASP A 449 13.59 -0.68 19.00
CA ASP A 449 12.96 -1.59 19.96
C ASP A 449 13.62 -1.55 21.35
N GLN A 450 14.78 -0.90 21.48
CA GLN A 450 15.47 -0.66 22.76
C GLN A 450 15.20 0.74 23.33
N LEU A 451 14.48 1.60 22.61
CA LEU A 451 14.13 2.94 23.09
C LEU A 451 13.03 2.86 24.17
N SER A 452 13.15 3.70 25.19
CA SER A 452 12.07 3.92 26.15
C SER A 452 10.85 4.56 25.46
N ALA A 453 9.64 4.34 26.00
CA ALA A 453 8.41 4.94 25.46
C ALA A 453 8.48 6.47 25.35
N ALA A 454 9.15 7.14 26.29
CA ALA A 454 9.34 8.59 26.25
C ALA A 454 10.28 9.02 25.10
N ALA A 455 11.34 8.24 24.84
CA ALA A 455 12.26 8.49 23.74
C ALA A 455 11.57 8.25 22.38
N LYS A 456 10.81 7.17 22.23
CA LYS A 456 10.02 6.91 21.01
C LYS A 456 9.07 8.07 20.70
N LYS A 457 8.33 8.54 21.70
CA LYS A 457 7.44 9.70 21.55
C LYS A 457 8.18 10.96 21.07
N GLN A 458 9.39 11.18 21.55
CA GLN A 458 10.21 12.31 21.11
C GLN A 458 10.65 12.17 19.66
N GLU A 459 11.01 10.96 19.22
CA GLU A 459 11.37 10.69 17.83
C GLU A 459 10.16 10.79 16.90
N VAL A 460 8.97 10.35 17.32
CA VAL A 460 7.71 10.55 16.59
C VAL A 460 7.43 12.03 16.32
N GLU A 461 7.62 12.91 17.30
CA GLU A 461 7.43 14.36 17.09
C GLU A 461 8.52 15.00 16.21
N ARG A 462 9.68 14.34 16.07
CA ARG A 462 10.78 14.81 15.21
C ARG A 462 10.66 14.33 13.77
N SER A 463 10.06 13.16 13.54
CA SER A 463 9.87 12.56 12.22
C SER A 463 9.25 13.55 11.23
N GLU A 464 9.88 13.71 10.08
CA GLU A 464 9.35 14.52 9.00
C GLU A 464 8.17 13.82 8.33
N THR A 465 8.19 12.48 8.22
CA THR A 465 7.07 11.69 7.67
C THR A 465 5.80 11.85 8.51
N VAL A 466 5.90 11.85 9.84
CA VAL A 466 4.75 12.12 10.73
C VAL A 466 4.24 13.56 10.56
N LYS A 467 5.14 14.54 10.46
CA LYS A 467 4.74 15.95 10.22
C LYS A 467 4.03 16.09 8.89
N ASP A 468 4.53 15.45 7.83
CA ASP A 468 3.95 15.51 6.51
C ASP A 468 2.60 14.79 6.43
N PHE A 469 2.44 13.66 7.13
CA PHE A 469 1.14 13.01 7.31
C PHE A 469 0.13 13.93 8.01
N ARG A 470 0.53 14.59 9.11
CA ARG A 470 -0.33 15.55 9.83
C ARG A 470 -0.67 16.77 8.95
N LYS A 471 0.28 17.31 8.19
CA LYS A 471 0.05 18.40 7.21
C LYS A 471 -0.91 17.96 6.11
N LEU A 472 -0.79 16.73 5.60
CA LEU A 472 -1.69 16.16 4.60
C LEU A 472 -3.12 16.09 5.13
N ARG A 473 -3.31 15.53 6.34
CA ARG A 473 -4.63 15.53 7.00
C ARG A 473 -5.20 16.94 7.11
N ASP A 474 -4.38 17.89 7.56
CA ASP A 474 -4.80 19.28 7.70
C ASP A 474 -5.25 19.92 6.38
N ARG A 475 -4.54 19.62 5.27
CA ARG A 475 -4.92 20.04 3.92
C ARG A 475 -6.22 19.39 3.46
N ILE A 476 -6.43 18.10 3.74
CA ILE A 476 -7.68 17.42 3.42
C ILE A 476 -8.83 18.03 4.23
N LYS A 477 -8.66 18.17 5.56
CA LYS A 477 -9.66 18.69 6.50
C LYS A 477 -10.15 20.10 6.15
N ARG A 478 -9.24 20.97 5.68
CA ARG A 478 -9.55 22.37 5.32
C ARG A 478 -9.92 22.57 3.85
N ASN A 479 -9.90 21.51 3.04
CA ASN A 479 -9.76 21.57 1.59
C ASN A 479 -8.40 22.16 1.18
N PHE A 480 -7.89 21.70 0.05
CA PHE A 480 -6.60 22.17 -0.44
C PHE A 480 -6.83 23.48 -1.21
N THR A 481 -6.30 24.58 -0.68
CA THR A 481 -6.32 25.87 -1.36
C THR A 481 -4.93 26.19 -1.91
N TYR A 482 -4.86 26.62 -3.16
CA TYR A 482 -3.63 27.07 -3.82
C TYR A 482 -3.87 28.40 -4.52
N THR A 483 -3.10 29.41 -4.15
CA THR A 483 -3.27 30.79 -4.61
C THR A 483 -2.14 31.23 -5.54
N ASP A 484 -2.32 32.38 -6.17
CA ASP A 484 -1.24 33.05 -6.93
C ASP A 484 -0.02 33.35 -6.04
N ALA A 485 -0.23 33.70 -4.77
CA ALA A 485 0.86 33.93 -3.81
C ALA A 485 1.66 32.65 -3.52
N ASP A 486 0.98 31.51 -3.40
CA ASP A 486 1.63 30.21 -3.21
C ASP A 486 2.42 29.79 -4.46
N TYR A 487 1.88 30.07 -5.65
CA TYR A 487 2.58 29.85 -6.92
C TYR A 487 3.82 30.73 -7.06
N ARG A 488 3.72 32.02 -6.73
CA ARG A 488 4.88 32.94 -6.71
C ARG A 488 5.96 32.47 -5.75
N ARG A 489 5.57 32.09 -4.53
CA ARG A 489 6.51 31.54 -3.54
C ARG A 489 7.19 30.28 -4.08
N PHE A 490 6.44 29.38 -4.72
CA PHE A 490 7.00 28.19 -5.34
C PHE A 490 8.05 28.50 -6.42
N LEU A 491 7.82 29.53 -7.25
CA LEU A 491 8.81 29.98 -8.23
C LEU A 491 10.08 30.53 -7.56
N ASP A 492 9.92 31.31 -6.49
CA ASP A 492 11.04 31.98 -5.82
C ASP A 492 11.84 31.05 -4.90
N ASP A 493 11.21 30.02 -4.32
CA ASP A 493 11.85 29.05 -3.42
C ASP A 493 12.74 28.04 -4.16
N ARG A 494 12.64 27.93 -5.50
CA ARG A 494 13.56 27.11 -6.30
C ARG A 494 14.94 27.76 -6.37
N THR A 495 15.87 27.28 -5.55
CA THR A 495 17.30 27.62 -5.66
C THR A 495 17.81 27.33 -7.08
N ASN A 496 18.33 28.36 -7.76
CA ASN A 496 18.77 28.38 -9.17
C ASN A 496 17.64 28.33 -10.22
N ALA A 497 16.44 28.82 -9.93
CA ALA A 497 15.41 28.96 -10.96
C ALA A 497 15.83 29.98 -12.04
N ASP A 498 15.81 29.56 -13.30
CA ASP A 498 15.94 30.44 -14.47
C ASP A 498 14.69 31.33 -14.69
N PHE A 499 13.63 31.11 -13.90
CA PHE A 499 12.35 31.81 -14.00
C PHE A 499 11.75 32.06 -12.61
N THR A 500 11.58 33.33 -12.25
CA THR A 500 11.13 33.81 -10.94
C THR A 500 9.73 34.43 -10.99
N SER A 501 9.18 34.82 -9.83
CA SER A 501 7.92 35.57 -9.80
C SER A 501 8.00 36.94 -10.52
N SER A 502 9.19 37.55 -10.60
CA SER A 502 9.41 38.78 -11.38
C SER A 502 9.30 38.52 -12.88
N ASP A 503 9.90 37.42 -13.36
CA ASP A 503 9.83 37.05 -14.79
C ASP A 503 8.40 36.68 -15.20
N LEU A 504 7.64 36.11 -14.26
CA LEU A 504 6.21 35.87 -14.43
C LEU A 504 5.44 37.18 -14.62
N ASP A 505 5.73 38.22 -13.85
CA ASP A 505 5.04 39.51 -13.99
C ASP A 505 5.39 40.19 -15.31
N ASP A 506 6.66 40.18 -15.72
CA ASP A 506 7.09 40.69 -17.03
C ASP A 506 6.38 39.94 -18.19
N ALA A 507 6.27 38.61 -18.08
CA ALA A 507 5.56 37.80 -19.06
C ALA A 507 4.04 38.09 -19.06
N ARG A 508 3.42 38.22 -17.88
CA ARG A 508 1.99 38.54 -17.75
C ARG A 508 1.68 39.92 -18.30
N ASP A 509 2.52 40.92 -18.04
CA ASP A 509 2.38 42.28 -18.58
C ASP A 509 2.54 42.27 -20.11
N ALA A 510 3.52 41.54 -20.63
CA ALA A 510 3.71 41.37 -22.07
C ALA A 510 2.48 40.69 -22.74
N LEU A 511 1.95 39.63 -22.13
CA LEU A 511 0.76 38.91 -22.61
C LEU A 511 -0.52 39.75 -22.47
N GLY A 512 -0.67 40.50 -21.37
CA GLY A 512 -1.77 41.42 -21.13
C GLY A 512 -1.78 42.57 -22.15
N MET A 513 -0.59 43.08 -22.51
CA MET A 513 -0.41 44.03 -23.61
C MET A 513 -0.87 43.46 -24.97
N ILE A 514 -0.93 42.13 -25.15
CA ILE A 514 -1.48 41.54 -26.39
C ILE A 514 -2.97 41.91 -26.57
N GLY A 515 -3.70 42.15 -25.48
CA GLY A 515 -5.07 42.68 -25.52
C GLY A 515 -5.19 44.05 -26.20
N LEU A 516 -4.15 44.89 -26.15
CA LEU A 516 -4.10 46.20 -26.79
C LEU A 516 -3.89 46.12 -28.31
N TRP A 517 -3.52 44.96 -28.86
CA TRP A 517 -3.32 44.78 -30.31
C TRP A 517 -4.60 44.90 -31.11
N LYS A 518 -5.78 44.84 -30.48
CA LYS A 518 -7.05 45.23 -31.11
C LYS A 518 -6.98 46.67 -31.63
N TRP A 519 -6.27 47.56 -30.94
CA TRP A 519 -6.06 48.94 -31.38
C TRP A 519 -5.05 49.04 -32.52
N ILE A 520 -4.03 48.18 -32.55
CA ILE A 520 -3.09 48.08 -33.67
C ILE A 520 -3.79 47.54 -34.92
N PHE A 521 -4.67 46.54 -34.76
CA PHE A 521 -5.54 46.05 -35.82
C PHE A 521 -6.44 47.17 -36.35
N LEU A 522 -7.10 47.93 -35.47
CA LEU A 522 -7.91 49.09 -35.85
C LEU A 522 -7.08 50.15 -36.59
N GLY A 523 -5.87 50.43 -36.11
CA GLY A 523 -4.92 51.32 -36.76
C GLY A 523 -4.50 50.85 -38.14
N SER A 524 -4.30 49.54 -38.33
CA SER A 524 -4.02 48.96 -39.65
C SER A 524 -5.19 49.17 -40.62
N LEU A 525 -6.44 49.06 -40.16
CA LEU A 525 -7.61 49.35 -40.99
C LEU A 525 -7.65 50.83 -41.41
N VAL A 526 -7.24 51.74 -40.54
CA VAL A 526 -7.08 53.17 -40.91
C VAL A 526 -6.03 53.35 -42.00
N ILE A 527 -4.88 52.65 -41.89
CA ILE A 527 -3.84 52.66 -42.94
C ILE A 527 -4.40 52.11 -44.26
N LEU A 528 -5.21 51.04 -44.23
CA LEU A 528 -5.85 50.47 -45.42
C LEU A 528 -6.79 51.48 -46.12
N VAL A 529 -7.53 52.27 -45.34
CA VAL A 529 -8.37 53.36 -45.86
C VAL A 529 -7.50 54.46 -46.48
N LEU A 530 -6.40 54.85 -45.83
CA LEU A 530 -5.46 55.84 -46.35
C LEU A 530 -4.80 55.38 -47.67
N VAL A 531 -4.43 54.10 -47.77
CA VAL A 531 -3.92 53.46 -48.99
C VAL A 531 -4.95 53.56 -50.12
N GLY A 532 -6.22 53.29 -49.82
CA GLY A 532 -7.32 53.47 -50.78
C GLY A 532 -7.46 54.92 -51.23
N LEU A 533 -7.51 55.87 -50.30
CA LEU A 533 -7.64 57.31 -50.55
C LEU A 533 -6.47 57.89 -51.38
N LEU A 534 -5.25 57.43 -51.13
CA LEU A 534 -4.03 57.86 -51.81
C LEU A 534 -3.82 57.14 -53.15
N GLY A 535 -4.17 55.86 -53.26
CA GLY A 535 -4.06 55.08 -54.49
C GLY A 535 -5.12 55.43 -55.54
N GLY A 536 -6.37 55.63 -55.10
CA GLY A 536 -7.52 55.84 -55.98
C GLY A 536 -7.87 57.31 -56.24
N ARG A 537 -8.22 57.64 -57.49
CA ARG A 537 -8.70 58.99 -57.87
C ARG A 537 -10.23 59.11 -57.86
N ARG A 538 -10.95 58.00 -57.97
CA ARG A 538 -12.42 57.88 -57.94
C ARG A 538 -12.82 56.92 -56.80
N ASN A 539 -14.01 57.03 -56.23
CA ASN A 539 -14.47 56.17 -55.13
C ASN A 539 -14.32 54.67 -55.45
N TRP A 540 -14.57 54.32 -56.70
CA TRP A 540 -14.30 53.01 -57.28
C TRP A 540 -12.84 52.54 -57.15
N SER A 541 -11.90 53.35 -57.66
CA SER A 541 -10.48 52.96 -57.64
C SER A 541 -9.89 52.99 -56.23
N LYS A 542 -10.47 53.77 -55.30
CA LYS A 542 -10.07 53.75 -53.89
C LYS A 542 -10.37 52.38 -53.26
N MET A 543 -11.56 51.83 -53.52
CA MET A 543 -11.94 50.48 -53.06
C MET A 543 -11.06 49.40 -53.70
N LEU A 544 -10.74 49.53 -54.99
CA LEU A 544 -9.87 48.58 -55.68
C LEU A 544 -8.46 48.53 -55.08
N TRP A 545 -7.86 49.69 -54.76
CA TRP A 545 -6.53 49.76 -54.11
C TRP A 545 -6.52 49.10 -52.73
N SER A 546 -7.51 49.39 -51.89
CA SER A 546 -7.64 48.73 -50.58
C SER A 546 -7.89 47.22 -50.71
N ALA A 547 -8.75 46.80 -51.65
CA ALA A 547 -9.03 45.39 -51.90
C ALA A 547 -7.80 44.65 -52.44
N SER A 548 -7.02 45.22 -53.35
CA SER A 548 -5.79 44.59 -53.85
C SER A 548 -4.75 44.40 -52.74
N VAL A 549 -4.58 45.38 -51.85
CA VAL A 549 -3.62 45.30 -50.75
C VAL A 549 -4.09 44.28 -49.69
N LEU A 550 -5.38 44.24 -49.39
CA LEU A 550 -5.96 43.22 -48.51
C LEU A 550 -5.85 41.81 -49.12
N PHE A 551 -6.04 41.66 -50.42
CA PHE A 551 -5.88 40.39 -51.15
C PHE A 551 -4.43 39.89 -51.05
N VAL A 552 -3.46 40.78 -51.29
CA VAL A 552 -2.03 40.45 -51.17
C VAL A 552 -1.68 40.09 -49.72
N ALA A 553 -2.19 40.84 -48.73
CA ALA A 553 -2.00 40.49 -47.32
C ALA A 553 -2.59 39.11 -46.99
N ALA A 554 -3.82 38.82 -47.43
CA ALA A 554 -4.46 37.52 -47.21
C ALA A 554 -3.72 36.36 -47.89
N LEU A 555 -3.23 36.58 -49.11
CA LEU A 555 -2.46 35.60 -49.86
C LEU A 555 -1.08 35.37 -49.25
N LEU A 556 -0.41 36.43 -48.77
CA LEU A 556 0.82 36.31 -47.98
C LEU A 556 0.59 35.57 -46.67
N ILE A 557 -0.52 35.81 -45.97
CA ILE A 557 -0.88 35.05 -44.78
C ILE A 557 -1.06 33.57 -45.12
N LEU A 558 -1.74 33.22 -46.21
CA LEU A 558 -1.95 31.83 -46.61
C LEU A 558 -0.66 31.13 -47.08
N ILE A 559 0.18 31.84 -47.84
CA ILE A 559 1.47 31.33 -48.34
C ILE A 559 2.48 31.22 -47.21
N ALA A 560 2.49 32.15 -46.25
CA ALA A 560 3.40 32.12 -45.12
C ALA A 560 2.92 31.13 -44.05
N ALA A 561 1.62 31.12 -43.72
CA ALA A 561 1.11 30.30 -42.61
C ALA A 561 1.28 28.81 -42.85
N LYS A 562 1.06 28.28 -44.06
CA LYS A 562 1.08 26.82 -44.26
C LYS A 562 2.49 26.20 -44.24
N PRO A 563 3.51 26.75 -44.94
CA PRO A 563 4.86 26.21 -44.94
C PRO A 563 5.65 26.58 -43.70
N ILE A 564 5.51 27.80 -43.16
CA ILE A 564 6.25 28.22 -41.96
C ILE A 564 5.73 27.48 -40.72
N TRP A 565 4.42 27.25 -40.63
CA TRP A 565 3.87 26.50 -39.50
C TRP A 565 4.26 25.01 -39.57
N ASN A 566 4.05 24.38 -40.73
CA ASN A 566 4.33 22.94 -40.89
C ASN A 566 5.83 22.61 -40.89
N ALA A 567 6.70 23.46 -41.46
CA ALA A 567 8.13 23.15 -41.57
C ALA A 567 8.99 23.69 -40.40
N GLN A 568 8.49 24.65 -39.61
CA GLN A 568 9.33 25.43 -38.69
C GLN A 568 8.87 25.45 -37.23
N ALA A 569 7.58 25.24 -36.93
CA ALA A 569 7.07 25.24 -35.55
C ALA A 569 6.86 23.82 -35.01
N GLY A 570 6.01 23.00 -35.64
CA GLY A 570 5.69 21.64 -35.16
C GLY A 570 6.89 20.68 -35.21
N ASP A 571 7.47 20.47 -36.39
CA ASP A 571 8.58 19.52 -36.58
C ASP A 571 9.88 19.93 -35.89
N ARG A 572 10.12 21.23 -35.70
CA ARG A 572 11.32 21.70 -35.01
C ARG A 572 11.15 21.58 -33.49
N ALA A 573 10.03 22.04 -32.94
CA ALA A 573 9.74 21.89 -31.51
C ALA A 573 9.68 20.41 -31.11
N ALA A 574 9.08 19.55 -31.95
CA ALA A 574 9.04 18.11 -31.69
C ALA A 574 10.44 17.46 -31.66
N ARG A 575 11.40 17.96 -32.45
CA ARG A 575 12.79 17.49 -32.47
C ARG A 575 13.59 18.02 -31.28
N GLU A 576 13.51 19.32 -30.99
CA GLU A 576 14.20 19.93 -29.85
C GLU A 576 13.70 19.33 -28.52
N LEU A 577 12.39 19.15 -28.35
CA LEU A 577 11.83 18.47 -27.19
C LEU A 577 12.23 16.99 -27.11
N GLN A 578 12.34 16.29 -28.25
CA GLN A 578 12.82 14.90 -28.24
C GLN A 578 14.28 14.81 -27.84
N GLU A 579 15.12 15.71 -28.37
CA GLU A 579 16.54 15.76 -28.09
C GLU A 579 16.79 16.04 -26.60
N GLU A 580 15.97 16.89 -25.97
CA GLU A 580 16.04 17.13 -24.52
C GLU A 580 15.64 15.88 -23.72
N ILE A 581 14.55 15.20 -24.10
CA ILE A 581 14.12 13.92 -23.49
C ILE A 581 15.21 12.85 -23.62
N ASP A 582 15.83 12.74 -24.79
CA ASP A 582 16.84 11.73 -25.10
C ASP A 582 18.18 12.01 -24.40
N LYS A 583 18.52 13.28 -24.18
CA LYS A 583 19.75 13.71 -23.46
C LYS A 583 19.60 13.65 -21.96
N SER A 584 18.39 13.75 -21.43
CA SER A 584 18.16 13.80 -20.00
C SER A 584 18.34 12.42 -19.36
N ASP A 585 19.23 12.32 -18.37
CA ASP A 585 19.44 11.11 -17.54
C ASP A 585 18.35 11.02 -16.45
N THR A 586 17.10 11.15 -16.89
CA THR A 586 15.92 11.32 -16.03
C THR A 586 15.30 9.99 -15.66
N THR A 587 14.56 9.98 -14.56
CA THR A 587 13.83 8.80 -14.11
C THR A 587 12.75 8.38 -15.11
N LYS A 588 12.24 7.16 -14.96
CA LYS A 588 11.18 6.65 -15.84
C LYS A 588 9.92 7.52 -15.76
N LEU A 589 9.58 8.00 -14.56
CA LEU A 589 8.44 8.90 -14.34
C LEU A 589 8.60 10.21 -15.11
N GLU A 590 9.76 10.86 -14.98
CA GLU A 590 10.06 12.11 -15.67
C GLU A 590 9.95 11.95 -17.19
N ARG A 591 10.49 10.86 -17.75
CA ARG A 591 10.39 10.56 -19.18
C ARG A 591 8.95 10.43 -19.67
N VAL A 592 8.10 9.75 -18.88
CA VAL A 592 6.67 9.57 -19.19
C VAL A 592 5.98 10.95 -19.21
N ILE A 593 6.24 11.80 -18.22
CA ILE A 593 5.69 13.17 -18.14
C ILE A 593 6.15 14.01 -19.34
N MET A 594 7.45 14.05 -19.63
CA MET A 594 7.99 14.86 -20.72
C MET A 594 7.46 14.42 -22.10
N THR A 595 7.34 13.11 -22.31
CA THR A 595 6.76 12.56 -23.55
C THR A 595 5.32 13.04 -23.74
N LYS A 596 4.52 13.04 -22.66
CA LYS A 596 3.14 13.52 -22.73
C LYS A 596 3.05 15.04 -22.93
N GLY A 597 3.92 15.79 -22.25
CA GLY A 597 4.04 17.23 -22.44
C GLY A 597 4.36 17.59 -23.89
N LYS A 598 5.28 16.86 -24.54
CA LYS A 598 5.59 17.01 -25.96
C LYS A 598 4.37 16.76 -26.85
N GLU A 599 3.63 15.67 -26.63
CA GLU A 599 2.43 15.35 -27.41
C GLU A 599 1.39 16.50 -27.36
N ILE A 600 1.11 17.00 -26.15
CA ILE A 600 0.18 18.12 -25.93
C ILE A 600 0.71 19.39 -26.62
N ALA A 601 1.99 19.70 -26.47
CA ALA A 601 2.59 20.89 -27.06
C ALA A 601 2.53 20.87 -28.59
N VAL A 602 2.89 19.74 -29.23
CA VAL A 602 2.86 19.57 -30.68
C VAL A 602 1.42 19.65 -31.20
N SER A 603 0.47 18.95 -30.56
CA SER A 603 -0.96 18.99 -30.92
C SER A 603 -1.54 20.40 -30.79
N SER A 604 -1.16 21.12 -29.73
CA SER A 604 -1.60 22.50 -29.49
C SER A 604 -1.06 23.45 -30.56
N LEU A 605 0.20 23.29 -30.97
CA LEU A 605 0.77 24.07 -32.06
C LEU A 605 0.03 23.77 -33.36
N ASP A 606 -0.21 22.51 -33.73
CA ASP A 606 -0.88 22.18 -34.98
C ASP A 606 -2.32 22.75 -35.07
N ASP A 607 -3.13 22.64 -34.01
CA ASP A 607 -4.51 23.18 -33.98
C ASP A 607 -4.52 24.73 -33.97
N ALA A 608 -3.55 25.37 -33.29
CA ALA A 608 -3.41 26.83 -33.31
C ALA A 608 -3.06 27.35 -34.71
N GLY A 609 -2.16 26.67 -35.43
CA GLY A 609 -1.81 27.00 -36.81
C GLY A 609 -2.98 26.89 -37.78
N GLY A 610 -3.78 25.82 -37.64
CA GLY A 610 -5.01 25.63 -38.42
C GLY A 610 -5.99 26.80 -38.30
N LYS A 611 -6.13 27.36 -37.09
CA LYS A 611 -7.00 28.52 -36.83
C LYS A 611 -6.46 29.83 -37.43
N VAL A 612 -5.14 30.00 -37.52
CA VAL A 612 -4.53 31.15 -38.22
C VAL A 612 -4.79 31.08 -39.73
N VAL A 613 -4.71 29.88 -40.33
CA VAL A 613 -5.00 29.65 -41.76
C VAL A 613 -6.46 29.98 -42.11
N LEU A 614 -7.42 29.57 -41.26
CA LEU A 614 -8.85 29.85 -41.46
C LEU A 614 -9.16 31.36 -41.59
N VAL A 615 -8.43 32.20 -40.88
CA VAL A 615 -8.62 33.66 -40.89
C VAL A 615 -7.99 34.30 -42.12
N GLY A 616 -6.87 33.75 -42.59
CA GLY A 616 -6.33 34.06 -43.91
C GLY A 616 -7.35 33.78 -45.02
N VAL A 617 -8.05 32.64 -44.94
CA VAL A 617 -9.13 32.28 -45.89
C VAL A 617 -10.31 33.25 -45.79
N LEU A 618 -10.78 33.59 -44.59
CA LEU A 618 -11.87 34.56 -44.40
C LEU A 618 -11.51 35.96 -44.92
N SER A 619 -10.27 36.40 -44.70
CA SER A 619 -9.76 37.69 -45.21
C SER A 619 -9.67 37.70 -46.74
N LEU A 620 -9.29 36.56 -47.34
CA LEU A 620 -9.29 36.37 -48.79
C LEU A 620 -10.72 36.46 -49.36
N VAL A 621 -11.69 35.81 -48.72
CA VAL A 621 -13.11 35.84 -49.12
C VAL A 621 -13.66 37.27 -49.05
N ILE A 622 -13.39 38.00 -47.97
CA ILE A 622 -13.79 39.41 -47.81
C ILE A 622 -13.17 40.28 -48.89
N SER A 623 -11.90 40.06 -49.22
CA SER A 623 -11.19 40.81 -50.26
C SER A 623 -11.75 40.57 -51.66
N VAL A 624 -12.12 39.32 -51.98
CA VAL A 624 -12.72 38.96 -53.27
C VAL A 624 -14.13 39.52 -53.39
N ALA A 625 -14.93 39.44 -52.32
CA ALA A 625 -16.27 40.04 -52.27
C ALA A 625 -16.23 41.58 -52.39
N ALA A 626 -15.23 42.21 -51.75
CA ALA A 626 -14.99 43.63 -51.91
C ALA A 626 -14.64 43.95 -53.37
N GLY A 627 -13.73 43.21 -54.02
CA GLY A 627 -13.35 43.44 -55.42
C GLY A 627 -14.48 43.25 -56.46
N THR A 628 -15.42 42.33 -56.20
CA THR A 628 -16.56 42.04 -57.09
C THR A 628 -17.71 43.05 -56.95
N ALA A 629 -18.02 43.49 -55.72
CA ALA A 629 -19.08 44.48 -55.43
C ALA A 629 -18.87 45.84 -56.08
N ALA A 630 -17.75 46.47 -55.77
CA ALA A 630 -16.65 46.29 -56.66
C ALA A 630 -17.02 46.48 -58.20
N LEU A 631 -16.53 45.58 -59.04
CA LEU A 631 -16.72 45.57 -60.50
C LEU A 631 -18.18 45.76 -60.98
N VAL A 632 -19.16 45.32 -60.19
CA VAL A 632 -20.59 45.49 -60.48
C VAL A 632 -21.01 46.97 -60.51
N VAL A 633 -20.40 47.83 -59.68
CA VAL A 633 -20.65 49.29 -59.68
C VAL A 633 -20.08 49.96 -60.93
N LEU A 634 -18.98 49.45 -61.50
CA LEU A 634 -18.48 49.89 -62.80
C LEU A 634 -19.47 49.54 -63.92
N GLN A 635 -19.94 48.30 -63.96
CA GLN A 635 -20.85 47.80 -65.01
C GLN A 635 -22.21 48.51 -65.00
N ARG A 636 -22.72 48.93 -63.83
CA ARG A 636 -23.95 49.72 -63.74
C ARG A 636 -23.80 51.15 -64.27
N ARG A 637 -22.58 51.70 -64.31
CA ARG A 637 -22.31 53.08 -64.74
C ARG A 637 -22.13 53.21 -66.25
N ASP A 638 -21.72 52.13 -66.91
CA ASP A 638 -21.54 52.07 -68.37
C ASP A 638 -22.79 51.58 -69.13
N ARG A 639 -23.93 51.39 -68.45
CA ARG A 639 -25.21 51.20 -69.15
C ARG A 639 -25.58 52.51 -69.87
N PRO A 640 -25.74 52.52 -71.20
CA PRO A 640 -26.17 53.72 -71.92
C PRO A 640 -27.54 54.16 -71.38
N LYS A 641 -27.71 55.47 -71.15
CA LYS A 641 -29.00 56.05 -70.78
C LYS A 641 -30.03 55.61 -71.82
N GLY A 642 -31.09 54.90 -71.41
CA GLY A 642 -32.18 54.50 -72.29
C GLY A 642 -32.83 55.72 -72.98
N PRO A 643 -33.53 55.51 -74.10
CA PRO A 643 -34.11 56.59 -74.90
C PRO A 643 -35.09 57.44 -74.06
N LYS A 644 -35.00 58.77 -74.20
CA LYS A 644 -35.91 59.74 -73.57
C LYS A 644 -37.37 59.40 -73.92
N PRO A 645 -38.32 59.46 -72.98
CA PRO A 645 -39.75 59.36 -73.28
C PRO A 645 -40.23 60.56 -74.12
N PRO A 646 -41.26 60.39 -74.96
CA PRO A 646 -41.78 61.46 -75.83
C PRO A 646 -42.43 62.58 -75.03
N GLU A 647 -42.18 63.83 -75.45
CA GLU A 647 -42.78 65.04 -74.90
C GLU A 647 -44.30 65.04 -75.09
N ALA A 648 -45.02 65.31 -74.00
CA ALA A 648 -46.45 65.55 -74.02
C ALA A 648 -46.76 66.97 -74.51
N SER A 649 -47.71 67.05 -75.43
CA SER A 649 -48.30 68.26 -76.02
C SER A 649 -48.93 69.22 -74.99
N PRO A 650 -48.85 70.56 -75.17
CA PRO A 650 -49.52 71.53 -74.31
C PRO A 650 -50.94 71.87 -74.80
N ALA A 651 -51.92 71.75 -73.90
CA ALA A 651 -53.20 72.48 -73.93
C ALA A 651 -53.21 73.41 -72.70
N ALA A 652 -53.70 74.65 -72.70
CA ALA A 652 -54.55 75.38 -73.64
C ALA A 652 -54.37 76.90 -73.50
N LYS A 653 -54.32 77.62 -74.63
CA LYS A 653 -55.14 78.80 -74.98
C LYS A 653 -54.80 79.28 -76.39
#